data_AF-A0A6P0P030-F1
#
_entry.id   AF-A0A6P0P030-F1
#
_cell.length_a   1.000
_cell.length_b   1.000
_cell.length_c   1.000
_cell.angle_alpha   90.00
_cell.angle_beta   90.00
_cell.angle_gamma   90.00
#
_symmetry.space_group_name_H-M   'P 1'
#
loop_
_entity.id
_entity.type
_entity.pdbx_description
1 polymer ?
#
loop_
_entity_poly.entity_id
_entity_poly.type
_entity_poly.pdbx_seq_one_letter_code
_entity_poly.pdbx_strand_id
1 'polypeptide(L)'
;MQDTVKLGSKQDERYLFIKDIQKDSLETISLVGDNYQYHGHYLKRDFTGKDLEKFQHKLDSFARLKHPQIEQIEDFYFDSNQQQLSIIQTYVEGTSYQTLSEYEAVQLMNQVLKVLSDLHNQGFSHGNISPSNLIKTEDGLLILVNFKLIQDIRETVKKGALDNSTQEPSSNANLGEKSEYTTEVEFNPFQDIRDLAITVLMLMTGLEREELLRKNDNTWEWYTNKQISDSRAKVFEQMLSANSNGVSAESIHQSLNTVLPIAASGSLSSITGVVASALGVLVIFTGLIAIVLIGDNSSSIPSSQPTSISEPLRFSETQEKFSCPQGKLIAIACDIEINDSDSPDFDGGELTVKIVKGGTENDRLLIYQKRPSTESAEENNNQITYRNTSIGSFSGGIGTEPLKVVFNSSATVKAVETAVKSIIYQNVSDNPKKGTRTLEIKVTDGDGGISNTLNRIVTVTPDNQRPVITVPGNQIAKEDQKFSIKGISVKEPDGDNICLKFTPNNGKIIIKENVVGGVSFRGIKYSENNTVAFCGTPSQVNNTLKANNGIVYESNTNFMGSDRLTIFAQDLSNNDTINEKEFIWPIGASDSKTDRKNFEITVESVNDAPRLIGYSNTDSSILTSETALKVVRDWLEIKGEVLGNPPNSQLLSEYTVGAYYDKTQGTIDWLNENRAYYTYDKPSVELVGNFQLSGKQAAIDVRVYEFTTLYYIGGGIDPSASRGVYRFTLEFSNGKWKIANTTRLD
;
A
#
# COMPACT_ATOMS: atom_id res chain seq x y z
N MET A 1 48.34 -3.02 -37.24
CA MET A 1 47.94 -4.33 -36.68
C MET A 1 47.30 -4.03 -35.34
N GLN A 2 45.98 -4.12 -35.29
CA GLN A 2 45.19 -3.91 -34.07
C GLN A 2 45.15 -5.24 -33.33
N ASP A 3 45.72 -5.28 -32.12
CA ASP A 3 45.44 -6.34 -31.16
C ASP A 3 44.21 -5.94 -30.36
N THR A 4 43.11 -6.63 -30.66
CA THR A 4 41.84 -6.61 -29.95
C THR A 4 42.00 -7.28 -28.58
N VAL A 5 41.82 -6.52 -27.50
CA VAL A 5 41.62 -7.09 -26.17
C VAL A 5 40.15 -7.51 -26.06
N LYS A 6 39.94 -8.82 -25.98
CA LYS A 6 38.65 -9.48 -25.71
C LYS A 6 38.04 -8.99 -24.39
N LEU A 7 36.84 -8.41 -24.43
CA LEU A 7 35.95 -8.35 -23.25
C LEU A 7 35.09 -9.62 -23.23
N GLY A 8 35.62 -10.65 -22.57
CA GLY A 8 34.83 -11.78 -22.11
C GLY A 8 34.54 -11.64 -20.62
N SER A 9 33.27 -11.80 -20.24
CA SER A 9 32.78 -12.26 -18.94
C SER A 9 33.46 -11.70 -17.67
N LYS A 10 32.84 -10.70 -17.03
CA LYS A 10 32.89 -10.62 -15.57
C LYS A 10 31.46 -10.56 -15.03
N GLN A 11 31.14 -11.63 -14.31
CA GLN A 11 29.94 -11.87 -13.53
C GLN A 11 29.75 -10.73 -12.54
N ASP A 12 28.52 -10.26 -12.38
CA ASP A 12 28.12 -9.19 -11.47
C ASP A 12 28.48 -9.57 -10.01
N GLU A 13 29.60 -9.05 -9.48
CA GLU A 13 30.10 -9.33 -8.12
C GLU A 13 29.27 -8.64 -7.02
N ARG A 14 28.34 -7.74 -7.37
CA ARG A 14 27.47 -7.04 -6.43
C ARG A 14 26.26 -7.88 -6.06
N TYR A 15 25.52 -8.37 -7.05
CA TYR A 15 24.29 -9.11 -6.83
C TYR A 15 24.53 -10.63 -6.89
N LEU A 16 24.70 -11.24 -5.71
CA LEU A 16 24.96 -12.66 -5.57
C LEU A 16 23.67 -13.47 -5.73
N PHE A 17 23.68 -14.41 -6.67
CA PHE A 17 22.57 -15.32 -6.91
C PHE A 17 22.23 -16.17 -5.68
N ILE A 18 20.93 -16.26 -5.37
CA ILE A 18 20.41 -17.11 -4.29
C ILE A 18 19.60 -18.28 -4.88
N LYS A 19 18.56 -17.99 -5.67
CA LYS A 19 17.71 -19.01 -6.31
C LYS A 19 16.94 -18.45 -7.50
N ASP A 20 16.56 -19.32 -8.44
CA ASP A 20 15.58 -18.98 -9.47
C ASP A 20 14.16 -19.03 -8.88
N ILE A 21 13.33 -18.05 -9.27
CA ILE A 21 11.91 -17.98 -8.93
C ILE A 21 11.07 -18.45 -10.12
N GLN A 22 11.40 -17.95 -11.31
CA GLN A 22 10.70 -18.27 -12.55
C GLN A 22 11.68 -18.23 -13.71
N LYS A 23 11.48 -19.11 -14.69
CA LYS A 23 12.23 -19.09 -15.94
C LYS A 23 11.30 -19.47 -17.09
N ASP A 24 11.15 -18.58 -18.05
CA ASP A 24 10.45 -18.84 -19.31
C ASP A 24 11.30 -18.41 -20.52
N SER A 25 10.74 -18.50 -21.73
CA SER A 25 11.45 -18.17 -22.96
C SER A 25 11.67 -16.67 -23.17
N LEU A 26 11.02 -15.81 -22.38
CA LEU A 26 11.05 -14.35 -22.50
C LEU A 26 11.88 -13.71 -21.37
N GLU A 27 11.85 -14.29 -20.17
CA GLU A 27 12.57 -13.78 -19.01
C GLU A 27 13.03 -14.88 -18.03
N THR A 28 14.10 -14.58 -17.28
CA THR A 28 14.49 -15.32 -16.07
C THR A 28 14.38 -14.39 -14.87
N ILE A 29 13.70 -14.83 -13.81
CA ILE A 29 13.53 -14.12 -12.56
C ILE A 29 14.25 -14.90 -11.45
N SER A 30 15.21 -14.26 -10.79
CA SER A 30 16.00 -14.85 -9.72
C SER A 30 16.00 -13.96 -8.47
N LEU A 31 16.10 -14.56 -7.29
CA LEU A 31 16.39 -13.87 -6.04
C LEU A 31 17.90 -13.69 -5.91
N VAL A 32 18.35 -12.48 -5.56
CA VAL A 32 19.76 -12.12 -5.38
C VAL A 32 19.98 -11.35 -4.09
N GLY A 33 21.18 -11.40 -3.50
CA GLY A 33 21.60 -10.58 -2.36
C GLY A 33 22.65 -9.55 -2.75
N ASP A 34 22.60 -8.34 -2.19
CA ASP A 34 23.63 -7.31 -2.43
C ASP A 34 24.83 -7.52 -1.48
N ASN A 35 26.01 -7.79 -2.06
CA ASN A 35 27.26 -8.06 -1.33
C ASN A 35 27.88 -6.79 -0.70
N TYR A 36 27.37 -5.59 -1.03
CA TYR A 36 27.84 -4.31 -0.52
C TYR A 36 26.87 -3.66 0.48
N GLN A 37 25.67 -4.21 0.69
CA GLN A 37 24.69 -3.73 1.66
C GLN A 37 24.28 -4.85 2.63
N TYR A 38 24.21 -4.53 3.92
CA TYR A 38 23.75 -5.50 4.93
C TYR A 38 22.23 -5.76 4.74
N HIS A 39 21.87 -7.01 4.39
CA HIS A 39 20.51 -7.60 4.40
C HIS A 39 19.48 -7.27 3.28
N GLY A 40 19.86 -6.68 2.14
CA GLY A 40 18.95 -6.52 1.00
C GLY A 40 18.81 -7.78 0.14
N HIS A 41 17.60 -8.35 0.04
CA HIS A 41 17.25 -9.31 -1.02
C HIS A 41 16.52 -8.57 -2.16
N TYR A 42 16.86 -8.91 -3.40
CA TYR A 42 16.33 -8.26 -4.60
C TYR A 42 15.85 -9.30 -5.61
N LEU A 43 14.93 -8.87 -6.47
CA LEU A 43 14.58 -9.59 -7.68
C LEU A 43 15.48 -9.14 -8.81
N LYS A 44 16.11 -10.09 -9.49
CA LYS A 44 16.82 -9.87 -10.73
C LYS A 44 16.01 -10.45 -11.89
N ARG A 45 15.68 -9.60 -12.87
CA ARG A 45 15.04 -10.00 -14.12
C ARG A 45 16.04 -9.91 -15.26
N ASP A 46 16.29 -11.04 -15.92
CA ASP A 46 17.15 -11.11 -17.10
C ASP A 46 16.30 -11.31 -18.36
N PHE A 47 16.47 -10.40 -19.32
CA PHE A 47 15.87 -10.43 -20.65
C PHE A 47 16.95 -10.63 -21.71
N THR A 48 16.62 -11.34 -22.78
CA THR A 48 17.54 -11.53 -23.93
C THR A 48 16.78 -11.29 -25.23
N GLY A 49 17.20 -10.32 -26.03
CA GLY A 49 16.51 -9.91 -27.25
C GLY A 49 17.19 -8.75 -27.97
N LYS A 50 16.63 -8.33 -29.10
CA LYS A 50 17.07 -7.12 -29.83
C LYS A 50 16.28 -5.90 -29.37
N ASP A 51 16.80 -4.70 -29.66
CA ASP A 51 16.16 -3.41 -29.42
C ASP A 51 15.79 -3.16 -27.95
N LEU A 52 16.56 -3.71 -27.01
CA LEU A 52 16.33 -3.52 -25.57
C LEU A 52 16.86 -2.16 -25.08
N GLU A 53 17.89 -1.62 -25.75
CA GLU A 53 18.52 -0.35 -25.43
C GLU A 53 17.57 0.85 -25.53
N LYS A 54 16.50 0.74 -26.35
CA LYS A 54 15.46 1.77 -26.45
C LYS A 54 14.76 2.05 -25.12
N PHE A 55 14.83 1.13 -24.16
CA PHE A 55 14.25 1.29 -22.82
C PHE A 55 15.16 2.02 -21.84
N GLN A 56 16.42 2.31 -22.18
CA GLN A 56 17.40 2.91 -21.26
C GLN A 56 16.88 4.19 -20.59
N HIS A 57 16.41 5.18 -21.35
CA HIS A 57 15.91 6.43 -20.79
C HIS A 57 14.69 6.25 -19.87
N LYS A 58 13.85 5.24 -20.12
CA LYS A 58 12.70 4.93 -19.26
C LYS A 58 13.17 4.26 -17.97
N LEU A 59 14.07 3.30 -18.06
CA LEU A 59 14.67 2.65 -16.89
C LEU A 59 15.40 3.66 -16.02
N ASP A 60 16.15 4.61 -16.60
CA ASP A 60 16.76 5.73 -15.88
C ASP A 60 15.73 6.58 -15.12
N SER A 61 14.54 6.79 -15.70
CA SER A 61 13.47 7.57 -15.09
C SER A 61 12.79 6.80 -13.95
N PHE A 62 12.46 5.52 -14.17
CA PHE A 62 11.85 4.66 -13.15
C PHE A 62 12.81 4.31 -12.01
N ALA A 63 14.12 4.24 -12.25
CA ALA A 63 15.11 4.03 -11.18
C ALA A 63 15.23 5.24 -10.23
N ARG A 64 14.81 6.44 -10.68
CA ARG A 64 14.76 7.66 -9.87
C ARG A 64 13.43 7.84 -9.13
N LEU A 65 12.36 7.19 -9.57
CA LEU A 65 11.12 7.13 -8.81
C LEU A 65 11.44 6.46 -7.47
N LYS A 66 10.97 7.02 -6.35
CA LYS A 66 11.11 6.43 -5.01
C LYS A 66 9.79 6.56 -4.26
N HIS A 67 9.19 5.42 -3.92
CA HIS A 67 7.88 5.34 -3.27
C HIS A 67 7.73 3.99 -2.52
N PRO A 68 7.26 3.94 -1.26
CA PRO A 68 7.36 2.71 -0.45
C PRO A 68 6.33 1.64 -0.81
N GLN A 69 5.20 2.04 -1.38
CA GLN A 69 4.12 1.14 -1.80
C GLN A 69 4.19 0.80 -3.29
N ILE A 70 5.38 0.93 -3.87
CA ILE A 70 5.66 0.65 -5.27
C ILE A 70 7.00 -0.09 -5.32
N GLU A 71 7.05 -1.19 -6.05
CA GLU A 71 8.29 -1.90 -6.37
C GLU A 71 9.32 -0.95 -7.00
N GLN A 72 10.49 -0.84 -6.39
CA GLN A 72 11.55 0.04 -6.86
C GLN A 72 12.48 -0.66 -7.83
N ILE A 73 12.85 0.02 -8.92
CA ILE A 73 14.02 -0.35 -9.73
C ILE A 73 15.25 0.24 -9.03
N GLU A 74 16.13 -0.63 -8.54
CA GLU A 74 17.32 -0.23 -7.80
C GLU A 74 18.54 -0.10 -8.68
N ASP A 75 18.63 -0.93 -9.72
CA ASP A 75 19.73 -0.91 -10.69
C ASP A 75 19.28 -1.57 -12.00
N PHE A 76 19.98 -1.28 -13.09
CA PHE A 76 19.84 -2.01 -14.34
C PHE A 76 21.11 -1.90 -15.19
N TYR A 77 21.39 -2.90 -16.01
CA TYR A 77 22.54 -2.89 -16.89
C TYR A 77 22.31 -3.71 -18.15
N PHE A 78 23.02 -3.31 -19.21
CA PHE A 78 23.08 -4.02 -20.48
C PHE A 78 24.40 -4.77 -20.61
N ASP A 79 24.40 -5.90 -21.30
CA ASP A 79 25.64 -6.53 -21.73
C ASP A 79 26.36 -5.70 -22.80
N SER A 80 27.59 -6.09 -23.15
CA SER A 80 28.41 -5.35 -24.13
C SER A 80 27.77 -5.23 -25.51
N ASN A 81 26.88 -6.15 -25.86
CA ASN A 81 26.21 -6.19 -27.16
C ASN A 81 24.78 -5.60 -27.11
N GLN A 82 24.34 -5.11 -25.94
CA GLN A 82 22.99 -4.58 -25.67
C GLN A 82 21.85 -5.55 -25.99
N GLN A 83 22.16 -6.86 -26.05
CA GLN A 83 21.20 -7.92 -26.32
C GLN A 83 20.71 -8.62 -25.05
N GLN A 84 21.36 -8.36 -23.92
CA GLN A 84 20.92 -8.81 -22.61
C GLN A 84 20.71 -7.59 -21.71
N LEU A 85 19.54 -7.54 -21.08
CA LEU A 85 19.15 -6.53 -20.10
C LEU A 85 18.89 -7.22 -18.77
N SER A 86 19.58 -6.79 -17.72
CA SER A 86 19.28 -7.17 -16.35
C SER A 86 18.69 -5.99 -15.60
N ILE A 87 17.58 -6.22 -14.89
CA ILE A 87 16.93 -5.23 -14.03
C ILE A 87 16.92 -5.76 -12.59
N ILE A 88 17.34 -4.94 -11.64
CA ILE A 88 17.31 -5.23 -10.21
C ILE A 88 16.16 -4.45 -9.57
N GLN A 89 15.26 -5.19 -8.92
CA GLN A 89 14.06 -4.65 -8.29
C GLN A 89 13.98 -5.05 -6.82
N THR A 90 13.26 -4.27 -6.02
CA THR A 90 12.95 -4.64 -4.64
C THR A 90 12.16 -5.95 -4.60
N TYR A 91 12.59 -6.89 -3.75
CA TYR A 91 11.79 -8.08 -3.47
C TYR A 91 10.65 -7.75 -2.49
N VAL A 92 9.42 -8.03 -2.90
CA VAL A 92 8.22 -7.80 -2.08
C VAL A 92 7.66 -9.14 -1.61
N GLU A 93 7.67 -9.37 -0.30
CA GLU A 93 7.07 -10.55 0.31
C GLU A 93 5.58 -10.30 0.62
N GLY A 94 4.70 -11.18 0.16
CA GLY A 94 3.27 -11.07 0.40
C GLY A 94 2.44 -11.99 -0.49
N THR A 95 1.12 -11.76 -0.48
CA THR A 95 0.13 -12.54 -1.23
C THR A 95 -0.74 -11.63 -2.07
N SER A 96 -1.17 -12.09 -3.25
CA SER A 96 -2.18 -11.39 -4.04
C SER A 96 -3.56 -11.43 -3.35
N TYR A 97 -4.38 -10.43 -3.63
CA TYR A 97 -5.78 -10.40 -3.19
C TYR A 97 -6.59 -11.47 -3.91
N GLN A 98 -7.55 -12.09 -3.21
CA GLN A 98 -8.49 -13.07 -3.76
C GLN A 98 -9.89 -12.46 -3.83
N THR A 99 -10.79 -12.84 -2.92
CA THR A 99 -12.13 -12.27 -2.84
C THR A 99 -12.19 -11.16 -1.80
N LEU A 100 -12.93 -10.08 -2.07
CA LEU A 100 -13.08 -8.94 -1.15
C LEU A 100 -14.54 -8.67 -0.80
N SER A 101 -14.81 -8.34 0.46
CA SER A 101 -16.05 -7.67 0.86
C SER A 101 -16.06 -6.21 0.37
N GLU A 102 -17.21 -5.54 0.36
CA GLU A 102 -17.29 -4.09 0.04
C GLU A 102 -16.39 -3.24 0.96
N TYR A 103 -16.37 -3.55 2.26
CA TYR A 103 -15.47 -2.88 3.20
C TYR A 103 -13.99 -3.03 2.81
N GLU A 104 -13.52 -4.26 2.56
CA GLU A 104 -12.14 -4.53 2.15
C GLU A 104 -11.80 -3.89 0.80
N ALA A 105 -12.75 -3.86 -0.14
CA ALA A 105 -12.62 -3.18 -1.41
C ALA A 105 -12.41 -1.66 -1.23
N VAL A 106 -13.17 -1.02 -0.33
CA VAL A 106 -12.98 0.40 0.00
C VAL A 106 -11.61 0.65 0.64
N GLN A 107 -11.15 -0.23 1.54
CA GLN A 107 -9.81 -0.11 2.13
C GLN A 107 -8.71 -0.25 1.07
N LEU A 108 -8.84 -1.23 0.17
CA LEU A 108 -7.92 -1.44 -0.93
C LEU A 108 -7.90 -0.21 -1.85
N MET A 109 -9.06 0.27 -2.29
CA MET A 109 -9.18 1.44 -3.16
C MET A 109 -8.55 2.66 -2.52
N ASN A 110 -8.79 2.93 -1.24
CA ASN A 110 -8.19 4.05 -0.53
C ASN A 110 -6.65 3.97 -0.52
N GLN A 111 -6.09 2.79 -0.28
CA GLN A 111 -4.64 2.59 -0.37
C GLN A 111 -4.12 2.83 -1.81
N VAL A 112 -4.71 2.18 -2.82
CA VAL A 112 -4.26 2.31 -4.22
C VAL A 112 -4.37 3.76 -4.70
N LEU A 113 -5.49 4.43 -4.44
CA LEU A 113 -5.75 5.79 -4.92
C LEU A 113 -4.75 6.80 -4.34
N LYS A 114 -4.32 6.63 -3.08
CA LYS A 114 -3.26 7.47 -2.50
C LYS A 114 -1.94 7.26 -3.24
N VAL A 115 -1.54 6.02 -3.45
CA VAL A 115 -0.32 5.65 -4.20
C VAL A 115 -0.36 6.20 -5.62
N LEU A 116 -1.49 6.06 -6.31
CA LEU A 116 -1.67 6.59 -7.66
C LEU A 116 -1.63 8.10 -7.68
N SER A 117 -2.22 8.78 -6.70
CA SER A 117 -2.14 10.25 -6.59
C SER A 117 -0.68 10.71 -6.51
N ASP A 118 0.12 10.09 -5.65
CA ASP A 118 1.54 10.42 -5.48
C ASP A 118 2.37 10.08 -6.72
N LEU A 119 2.06 8.97 -7.39
CA LEU A 119 2.71 8.55 -8.64
C LEU A 119 2.38 9.49 -9.80
N HIS A 120 1.10 9.86 -9.94
CA HIS A 120 0.60 10.74 -11.01
C HIS A 120 1.15 12.16 -10.85
N ASN A 121 1.27 12.66 -9.62
CA ASN A 121 1.89 13.96 -9.33
C ASN A 121 3.38 14.03 -9.69
N GLN A 122 4.07 12.88 -9.71
CA GLN A 122 5.45 12.77 -10.18
C GLN A 122 5.56 12.57 -11.70
N GLY A 123 4.45 12.57 -12.43
CA GLY A 123 4.41 12.40 -13.88
C GLY A 123 4.54 10.96 -14.37
N PHE A 124 4.30 9.98 -13.48
CA PHE A 124 4.33 8.55 -13.83
C PHE A 124 2.94 7.94 -13.80
N SER A 125 2.73 6.86 -14.55
CA SER A 125 1.56 5.99 -14.45
C SER A 125 2.01 4.56 -14.25
N HIS A 126 1.22 3.74 -13.55
CA HIS A 126 1.56 2.34 -13.30
C HIS A 126 1.38 1.50 -14.58
N GLY A 127 0.23 1.69 -15.25
CA GLY A 127 -0.14 1.14 -16.55
C GLY A 127 -0.43 -0.36 -16.60
N ASN A 128 -0.38 -1.04 -15.46
CA ASN A 128 -0.59 -2.49 -15.35
C ASN A 128 -1.26 -2.90 -14.02
N ILE A 129 -2.29 -2.17 -13.61
CA ILE A 129 -3.02 -2.48 -12.36
C ILE A 129 -3.92 -3.70 -12.61
N SER A 130 -3.71 -4.75 -11.80
CA SER A 130 -4.43 -6.02 -11.90
C SER A 130 -4.34 -6.79 -10.58
N PRO A 131 -5.22 -7.77 -10.29
CA PRO A 131 -5.19 -8.55 -9.05
C PRO A 131 -3.81 -9.14 -8.70
N SER A 132 -3.08 -9.66 -9.69
CA SER A 132 -1.76 -10.28 -9.48
C SER A 132 -0.64 -9.26 -9.22
N ASN A 133 -0.88 -7.99 -9.55
CA ASN A 133 0.08 -6.88 -9.35
C ASN A 133 -0.22 -6.03 -8.11
N LEU A 134 -1.21 -6.46 -7.32
CA LEU A 134 -1.52 -5.92 -6.01
C LEU A 134 -1.04 -6.91 -4.95
N ILE A 135 0.15 -6.68 -4.38
CA ILE A 135 0.67 -7.52 -3.31
C ILE A 135 0.21 -6.98 -1.96
N LYS A 136 -0.48 -7.82 -1.19
CA LYS A 136 -0.79 -7.59 0.22
C LYS A 136 0.34 -8.19 1.06
N THR A 137 1.06 -7.34 1.77
CA THR A 137 2.03 -7.78 2.78
C THR A 137 1.29 -8.36 4.00
N GLU A 138 1.99 -9.08 4.88
CA GLU A 138 1.39 -9.72 6.06
C GLU A 138 0.70 -8.71 7.02
N ASP A 139 1.20 -7.48 7.08
CA ASP A 139 0.65 -6.36 7.85
C ASP A 139 -0.53 -5.63 7.16
N GLY A 140 -0.87 -6.06 5.95
CA GLY A 140 -2.00 -5.58 5.17
C GLY A 140 -1.68 -4.37 4.28
N LEU A 141 -0.39 -4.00 4.15
CA LEU A 141 0.05 -2.92 3.27
C LEU A 141 -0.02 -3.41 1.84
N LEU A 142 -0.64 -2.58 0.99
CA LEU A 142 -0.60 -2.79 -0.43
C LEU A 142 0.71 -2.27 -1.01
N ILE A 143 1.36 -3.10 -1.83
CA ILE A 143 2.46 -2.70 -2.70
C ILE A 143 2.09 -3.00 -4.16
N LEU A 144 2.18 -1.98 -5.03
CA LEU A 144 2.05 -2.10 -6.48
C LEU A 144 3.34 -2.64 -7.07
N VAL A 145 3.25 -3.67 -7.91
CA VAL A 145 4.39 -4.32 -8.55
C VAL A 145 4.17 -4.48 -10.06
N ASN A 146 5.25 -4.76 -10.80
CA ASN A 146 5.19 -5.08 -12.23
C ASN A 146 4.57 -3.96 -13.10
N PHE A 147 5.20 -2.79 -13.09
CA PHE A 147 4.89 -1.70 -14.03
C PHE A 147 4.74 -2.17 -15.47
N LYS A 148 3.91 -1.45 -16.24
CA LYS A 148 3.74 -1.69 -17.69
C LYS A 148 5.08 -1.73 -18.45
N LEU A 149 6.07 -0.96 -18.00
CA LEU A 149 7.42 -0.97 -18.56
C LEU A 149 8.00 -2.40 -18.67
N ILE A 150 7.84 -3.23 -17.64
CA ILE A 150 8.34 -4.61 -17.64
C ILE A 150 7.60 -5.45 -18.69
N GLN A 151 6.29 -5.24 -18.85
CA GLN A 151 5.49 -5.90 -19.87
C GLN A 151 5.89 -5.48 -21.29
N ASP A 152 6.17 -4.19 -21.52
CA ASP A 152 6.59 -3.67 -22.82
C ASP A 152 7.97 -4.22 -23.25
N ILE A 153 8.87 -4.42 -22.28
CA ILE A 153 10.16 -5.09 -22.48
C ILE A 153 9.91 -6.55 -22.89
N ARG A 154 9.07 -7.27 -22.14
CA ARG A 154 8.73 -8.67 -22.43
C ARG A 154 8.09 -8.84 -23.81
N GLU A 155 7.19 -7.94 -24.22
CA GLU A 155 6.59 -7.95 -25.56
C GLU A 155 7.61 -7.61 -26.66
N THR A 156 8.61 -6.76 -26.40
CA THR A 156 9.71 -6.51 -27.34
C THR A 156 10.54 -7.77 -27.56
N VAL A 157 10.90 -8.49 -26.49
CA VAL A 157 11.60 -9.77 -26.58
C VAL A 157 10.80 -10.78 -27.41
N LYS A 158 9.49 -10.87 -27.14
CA LYS A 158 8.57 -11.78 -27.85
C LYS A 158 8.48 -11.47 -29.35
N LYS A 159 8.36 -10.20 -29.75
CA LYS A 159 8.34 -9.79 -31.16
C LYS A 159 9.66 -10.15 -31.86
N GLY A 160 10.80 -9.86 -31.23
CA GLY A 160 12.11 -10.23 -31.78
C GLY A 160 12.31 -11.75 -31.93
N ALA A 161 11.69 -12.56 -31.07
CA ALA A 161 11.68 -14.01 -31.22
C ALA A 161 10.83 -14.49 -32.40
N LEU A 162 9.67 -13.85 -32.64
CA LEU A 162 8.77 -14.16 -33.75
C LEU A 162 9.39 -13.83 -35.11
N ASP A 163 10.06 -12.68 -35.22
CA ASP A 163 10.74 -12.23 -36.45
C ASP A 163 11.90 -13.15 -36.88
N ASN A 164 12.49 -13.91 -35.94
CA ASN A 164 13.49 -14.92 -36.25
C ASN A 164 12.89 -16.28 -36.67
N SER A 165 11.56 -16.47 -36.60
CA SER A 165 10.88 -17.75 -36.82
C SER A 165 10.13 -17.88 -38.16
N THR A 166 10.00 -16.82 -38.95
CA THR A 166 9.23 -16.83 -40.20
C THR A 166 10.12 -16.95 -41.44
N GLN A 167 10.10 -18.13 -42.08
CA GLN A 167 10.13 -18.21 -43.53
C GLN A 167 8.93 -17.43 -44.11
N GLU A 168 9.12 -16.87 -45.30
CA GLU A 168 8.24 -15.93 -46.01
C GLU A 168 6.71 -16.08 -45.79
N PRO A 169 5.97 -14.96 -45.59
CA PRO A 169 4.53 -15.01 -45.51
C PRO A 169 3.89 -15.03 -46.90
N SER A 170 3.01 -16.00 -47.12
CA SER A 170 2.03 -15.96 -48.20
C SER A 170 1.00 -14.86 -47.96
N SER A 171 0.70 -14.15 -49.05
CA SER A 171 -0.22 -13.03 -49.17
C SER A 171 -1.67 -13.35 -48.76
N ASN A 172 -2.23 -12.58 -47.82
CA ASN A 172 -3.49 -11.84 -47.93
C ASN A 172 -4.20 -11.68 -46.57
N ALA A 173 -4.12 -10.47 -45.99
CA ALA A 173 -5.25 -9.82 -45.33
C ALA A 173 -4.87 -8.34 -45.09
N ASN A 174 -5.34 -7.46 -45.97
CA ASN A 174 -5.41 -6.03 -45.71
C ASN A 174 -6.60 -5.76 -44.77
N LEU A 175 -6.35 -5.15 -43.62
CA LEU A 175 -7.23 -4.15 -43.01
C LEU A 175 -6.32 -3.26 -42.16
N GLY A 176 -6.13 -2.04 -42.66
CA GLY A 176 -5.09 -1.14 -42.22
C GLY A 176 -5.42 -0.40 -40.94
N GLU A 177 -4.38 -0.14 -40.16
CA GLU A 177 -4.21 1.11 -39.46
C GLU A 177 -2.70 1.38 -39.36
N LYS A 178 -2.30 2.57 -39.81
CA LYS A 178 -0.92 3.05 -39.78
C LYS A 178 -0.50 3.18 -38.31
N SER A 179 0.27 2.22 -37.77
CA SER A 179 0.96 2.43 -36.49
C SER A 179 2.21 3.28 -36.75
N GLU A 180 2.01 4.58 -36.70
CA GLU A 180 3.10 5.55 -36.62
C GLU A 180 3.83 5.33 -35.29
N TYR A 181 5.16 5.20 -35.37
CA TYR A 181 6.05 4.90 -34.25
C TYR A 181 5.95 5.97 -33.16
N THR A 182 5.19 5.68 -32.09
CA THR A 182 5.30 6.35 -30.79
C THR A 182 5.17 5.30 -29.68
N THR A 183 6.23 4.55 -29.42
CA THR A 183 6.31 3.67 -28.23
C THR A 183 6.83 4.47 -27.04
N GLU A 184 6.15 5.55 -26.69
CA GLU A 184 6.25 6.14 -25.35
C GLU A 184 5.36 5.31 -24.42
N VAL A 185 5.82 5.03 -23.19
CA VAL A 185 4.88 4.54 -22.16
C VAL A 185 4.04 5.77 -21.87
N GLU A 186 2.86 5.85 -22.47
CA GLU A 186 2.03 7.05 -22.41
C GLU A 186 1.61 7.27 -20.95
N PHE A 187 1.96 8.44 -20.41
CA PHE A 187 1.46 8.88 -19.12
C PHE A 187 -0.07 8.95 -19.20
N ASN A 188 -0.74 7.99 -18.56
CA ASN A 188 -2.18 7.80 -18.67
C ASN A 188 -2.77 7.53 -17.27
N PRO A 189 -2.83 8.57 -16.42
CA PRO A 189 -3.34 8.45 -15.05
C PRO A 189 -4.80 8.00 -15.01
N PHE A 190 -5.58 8.32 -16.05
CA PHE A 190 -6.97 7.89 -16.15
C PHE A 190 -7.11 6.39 -16.38
N GLN A 191 -6.21 5.79 -17.16
CA GLN A 191 -6.22 4.35 -17.39
C GLN A 191 -5.91 3.57 -16.10
N ASP A 192 -5.00 4.05 -15.26
CA ASP A 192 -4.77 3.46 -13.93
C ASP A 192 -6.03 3.46 -13.07
N ILE A 193 -6.79 4.56 -13.07
CA ILE A 193 -8.05 4.66 -12.32
C ILE A 193 -9.09 3.66 -12.85
N ARG A 194 -9.19 3.52 -14.18
CA ARG A 194 -10.09 2.52 -14.80
C ARG A 194 -9.67 1.10 -14.46
N ASP A 195 -8.39 0.78 -14.56
CA ASP A 195 -7.87 -0.55 -14.25
C ASP A 195 -8.02 -0.89 -12.77
N LEU A 196 -7.92 0.09 -11.87
CA LEU A 196 -8.26 -0.09 -10.46
C LEU A 196 -9.74 -0.46 -10.26
N ALA A 197 -10.67 0.25 -10.90
CA ALA A 197 -12.09 -0.06 -10.80
C ALA A 197 -12.39 -1.48 -11.27
N ILE A 198 -11.87 -1.87 -12.43
CA ILE A 198 -12.03 -3.22 -12.97
C ILE A 198 -11.43 -4.25 -12.01
N THR A 199 -10.20 -4.02 -11.54
CA THR A 199 -9.50 -4.92 -10.61
C THR A 199 -10.32 -5.17 -9.35
N VAL A 200 -10.85 -4.11 -8.73
CA VAL A 200 -11.64 -4.23 -7.51
C VAL A 200 -12.96 -4.96 -7.78
N LEU A 201 -13.62 -4.70 -8.90
CA LEU A 201 -14.84 -5.42 -9.29
C LEU A 201 -14.57 -6.91 -9.52
N MET A 202 -13.43 -7.28 -10.13
CA MET A 202 -13.02 -8.69 -10.26
C MET A 202 -12.87 -9.34 -8.88
N LEU A 203 -12.18 -8.67 -7.95
CA LEU A 203 -11.94 -9.19 -6.60
C LEU A 203 -13.24 -9.30 -5.78
N MET A 204 -14.21 -8.40 -5.97
CA MET A 204 -15.50 -8.49 -5.26
C MET A 204 -16.38 -9.59 -5.85
N THR A 205 -16.52 -9.62 -7.18
CA THR A 205 -17.51 -10.47 -7.86
C THR A 205 -17.01 -11.86 -8.19
N GLY A 206 -15.68 -12.06 -8.26
CA GLY A 206 -15.04 -13.27 -8.79
C GLY A 206 -15.15 -13.44 -10.31
N LEU A 207 -15.65 -12.43 -11.03
CA LEU A 207 -15.79 -12.45 -12.49
C LEU A 207 -14.47 -12.06 -13.18
N GLU A 208 -14.25 -12.61 -14.37
CA GLU A 208 -13.12 -12.23 -15.22
C GLU A 208 -13.36 -10.88 -15.92
N ARG A 209 -12.28 -10.24 -16.40
CA ARG A 209 -12.32 -8.91 -17.02
C ARG A 209 -13.31 -8.85 -18.19
N GLU A 210 -13.31 -9.85 -19.07
CA GLU A 210 -14.17 -9.90 -20.26
C GLU A 210 -15.66 -10.04 -19.89
N GLU A 211 -15.95 -10.75 -18.80
CA GLU A 211 -17.30 -10.95 -18.28
C GLU A 211 -17.84 -9.65 -17.69
N LEU A 212 -17.04 -8.94 -16.89
CA LEU A 212 -17.42 -7.64 -16.31
C LEU A 212 -17.74 -6.58 -17.36
N LEU A 213 -17.01 -6.59 -18.48
CA LEU A 213 -17.15 -5.62 -19.57
C LEU A 213 -18.28 -5.97 -20.54
N ARG A 214 -18.96 -7.13 -20.36
CA ARG A 214 -20.06 -7.54 -21.22
C ARG A 214 -21.27 -6.64 -20.98
N LYS A 215 -21.75 -5.99 -22.05
CA LYS A 215 -22.84 -5.02 -22.02
C LYS A 215 -24.14 -5.70 -22.45
N ASN A 216 -24.88 -6.30 -21.51
CA ASN A 216 -26.26 -6.71 -21.78
C ASN A 216 -27.17 -5.49 -21.48
N ASP A 217 -27.93 -5.04 -22.47
CA ASP A 217 -29.03 -4.07 -22.30
C ASP A 217 -28.68 -2.74 -21.59
N ASN A 218 -27.58 -2.09 -21.99
CA ASN A 218 -27.12 -0.79 -21.47
C ASN A 218 -26.74 -0.75 -19.98
N THR A 219 -26.63 -1.90 -19.31
CA THR A 219 -26.18 -1.99 -17.91
C THR A 219 -24.98 -2.93 -17.79
N TRP A 220 -24.06 -2.63 -16.88
CA TRP A 220 -22.88 -3.48 -16.66
C TRP A 220 -23.30 -4.76 -15.93
N GLU A 221 -22.69 -5.92 -16.22
CA GLU A 221 -23.08 -7.17 -15.52
C GLU A 221 -22.82 -7.09 -14.00
N TRP A 222 -21.79 -6.37 -13.56
CA TRP A 222 -21.51 -6.16 -12.13
C TRP A 222 -22.60 -5.39 -11.39
N TYR A 223 -23.44 -4.61 -12.08
CA TYR A 223 -24.56 -3.88 -11.49
C TYR A 223 -25.67 -4.79 -10.94
N THR A 224 -25.75 -6.02 -11.45
CA THR A 224 -26.75 -7.00 -11.03
C THR A 224 -26.35 -7.71 -9.71
N ASN A 225 -25.11 -7.55 -9.28
CA ASN A 225 -24.56 -8.19 -8.10
C ASN A 225 -24.64 -7.22 -6.90
N LYS A 226 -25.61 -7.42 -5.99
CA LYS A 226 -25.90 -6.54 -4.83
C LYS A 226 -24.85 -6.56 -3.71
N GLN A 227 -23.58 -6.80 -4.04
CA GLN A 227 -22.45 -6.72 -3.13
C GLN A 227 -21.88 -5.29 -2.99
N ILE A 228 -22.34 -4.35 -3.83
CA ILE A 228 -21.90 -2.95 -3.83
C ILE A 228 -23.11 -2.06 -3.51
N SER A 229 -22.95 -1.14 -2.57
CA SER A 229 -23.98 -0.15 -2.23
C SER A 229 -24.21 0.85 -3.35
N ASP A 230 -25.44 1.37 -3.47
CA ASP A 230 -25.80 2.38 -4.48
C ASP A 230 -24.90 3.64 -4.42
N SER A 231 -24.41 3.97 -3.23
CA SER A 231 -23.48 5.09 -3.02
C SER A 231 -22.11 4.84 -3.64
N ARG A 232 -21.62 3.60 -3.58
CA ARG A 232 -20.31 3.18 -4.10
C ARG A 232 -20.37 2.84 -5.59
N ALA A 233 -21.50 2.33 -6.08
CA ALA A 233 -21.73 2.08 -7.49
C ALA A 233 -21.47 3.34 -8.34
N LYS A 234 -21.91 4.52 -7.87
CA LYS A 234 -21.65 5.81 -8.54
C LYS A 234 -20.16 6.16 -8.65
N VAL A 235 -19.35 5.76 -7.67
CA VAL A 235 -17.89 5.97 -7.72
C VAL A 235 -17.28 5.07 -8.80
N PHE A 236 -17.67 3.80 -8.85
CA PHE A 236 -17.24 2.89 -9.92
C PHE A 236 -17.68 3.37 -11.31
N GLU A 237 -18.90 3.90 -11.46
CA GLU A 237 -19.33 4.51 -12.73
C GLU A 237 -18.47 5.69 -13.14
N GLN A 238 -18.12 6.56 -12.20
CA GLN A 238 -17.24 7.69 -12.48
C GLN A 238 -15.87 7.19 -12.97
N MET A 239 -15.29 6.21 -12.28
CA MET A 239 -14.01 5.60 -12.65
C MET A 239 -14.07 4.90 -14.01
N LEU A 240 -15.17 4.22 -14.35
CA LEU A 240 -15.33 3.47 -15.59
C LEU A 240 -15.87 4.30 -16.77
N SER A 241 -16.21 5.56 -16.54
CA SER A 241 -16.84 6.41 -17.55
C SER A 241 -15.94 6.59 -18.78
N ALA A 242 -16.54 6.89 -19.94
CA ALA A 242 -15.77 7.20 -21.15
C ALA A 242 -15.17 8.61 -21.13
N ASN A 243 -15.55 9.45 -20.15
CA ASN A 243 -15.13 10.84 -20.04
C ASN A 243 -14.16 11.01 -18.87
N SER A 244 -12.90 11.30 -19.18
CA SER A 244 -11.84 11.48 -18.19
C SER A 244 -11.83 12.86 -17.52
N ASN A 245 -12.65 13.82 -17.98
CA ASN A 245 -12.60 15.19 -17.49
C ASN A 245 -12.92 15.27 -15.99
N GLY A 246 -11.96 15.76 -15.21
CA GLY A 246 -12.09 15.94 -13.77
C GLY A 246 -11.97 14.65 -12.94
N VAL A 247 -11.55 13.53 -13.56
CA VAL A 247 -11.29 12.27 -12.86
C VAL A 247 -9.80 12.16 -12.57
N SER A 248 -9.43 12.27 -11.30
CA SER A 248 -8.08 12.00 -10.77
C SER A 248 -8.14 11.02 -9.60
N ALA A 249 -6.99 10.43 -9.25
CA ALA A 249 -6.91 9.53 -8.10
C ALA A 249 -7.36 10.26 -6.81
N GLU A 250 -6.97 11.53 -6.66
CA GLU A 250 -7.41 12.39 -5.56
C GLU A 250 -8.92 12.64 -5.57
N SER A 251 -9.51 12.99 -6.72
CA SER A 251 -10.96 13.26 -6.78
C SER A 251 -11.78 12.00 -6.47
N ILE A 252 -11.34 10.83 -6.95
CA ILE A 252 -12.00 9.56 -6.68
C ILE A 252 -11.84 9.18 -5.21
N HIS A 253 -10.66 9.37 -4.61
CA HIS A 253 -10.45 9.17 -3.18
C HIS A 253 -11.40 10.05 -2.35
N GLN A 254 -11.60 11.31 -2.74
CA GLN A 254 -12.58 12.20 -2.08
C GLN A 254 -14.02 11.72 -2.25
N SER A 255 -14.46 11.36 -3.48
CA SER A 255 -15.80 10.83 -3.75
C SER A 255 -16.08 9.53 -2.98
N LEU A 256 -15.05 8.66 -2.87
CA LEU A 256 -15.11 7.44 -2.08
C LEU A 256 -15.27 7.76 -0.58
N ASN A 257 -14.90 8.92 -0.10
CA ASN A 257 -14.88 9.18 1.35
C ASN A 257 -15.94 10.21 1.80
N THR A 258 -16.78 10.67 0.88
CA THR A 258 -17.95 11.50 1.19
C THR A 258 -19.17 10.67 1.62
N VAL A 259 -19.68 10.93 2.82
CA VAL A 259 -20.98 10.40 3.29
C VAL A 259 -22.11 11.12 2.54
N LEU A 260 -22.86 10.40 1.70
CA LEU A 260 -24.07 10.95 1.08
C LEU A 260 -25.19 11.05 2.14
N PRO A 261 -25.85 12.20 2.33
CA PRO A 261 -27.03 12.29 3.17
C PRO A 261 -28.15 11.45 2.57
N ILE A 262 -28.80 10.62 3.40
CA ILE A 262 -29.99 9.85 3.05
C ILE A 262 -31.08 10.84 2.63
N ALA A 263 -31.33 10.98 1.33
CA ALA A 263 -32.50 11.69 0.84
C ALA A 263 -33.73 10.85 1.19
N ALA A 264 -34.53 11.35 2.14
CA ALA A 264 -35.82 10.79 2.47
C ALA A 264 -36.67 10.67 1.20
N SER A 265 -37.18 9.47 0.95
CA SER A 265 -38.15 9.16 -0.09
C SER A 265 -39.48 9.88 0.21
N GLY A 266 -39.63 11.10 -0.33
CA GLY A 266 -40.88 11.85 -0.38
C GLY A 266 -41.31 12.05 -1.83
N SER A 267 -42.50 11.57 -2.16
CA SER A 267 -43.11 11.53 -3.49
C SER A 267 -42.98 12.84 -4.30
N LEU A 268 -42.44 12.74 -5.51
CA LEU A 268 -42.53 13.76 -6.55
C LEU A 268 -43.90 13.71 -7.23
N SER A 269 -44.77 14.66 -6.91
CA SER A 269 -45.80 15.11 -7.85
C SER A 269 -45.99 16.62 -7.73
N SER A 270 -45.77 17.31 -8.86
CA SER A 270 -45.92 18.75 -9.12
C SER A 270 -44.98 19.65 -8.30
N ILE A 271 -44.13 20.49 -8.89
CA ILE A 271 -44.49 21.60 -9.77
C ILE A 271 -43.31 21.88 -10.73
N THR A 272 -43.66 22.09 -11.99
CA THR A 272 -42.82 22.51 -13.11
C THR A 272 -42.13 23.86 -12.89
N GLY A 273 -40.83 23.92 -13.20
CA GLY A 273 -40.15 25.13 -13.67
C GLY A 273 -39.17 25.79 -12.70
N VAL A 274 -37.91 25.37 -12.72
CA VAL A 274 -36.73 26.16 -13.14
C VAL A 274 -35.56 25.17 -13.31
N VAL A 275 -35.23 24.83 -14.55
CA VAL A 275 -33.93 24.26 -14.91
C VAL A 275 -33.08 25.44 -15.39
N ALA A 276 -32.04 25.80 -14.62
CA ALA A 276 -30.80 26.45 -15.05
C ALA A 276 -30.16 27.20 -13.88
N SER A 277 -29.18 26.56 -13.21
CA SER A 277 -27.96 27.18 -12.62
C SER A 277 -27.35 26.27 -11.55
N ALA A 278 -26.93 25.08 -11.95
CA ALA A 278 -25.90 24.33 -11.24
C ALA A 278 -24.69 24.24 -12.19
N LEU A 279 -23.94 25.33 -12.29
CA LEU A 279 -22.59 25.38 -12.86
C LEU A 279 -21.99 26.75 -12.53
N GLY A 280 -20.95 26.78 -11.70
CA GLY A 280 -19.96 27.85 -11.69
C GLY A 280 -19.75 28.57 -10.36
N VAL A 281 -18.46 28.75 -10.04
CA VAL A 281 -17.84 29.74 -9.13
C VAL A 281 -17.65 29.23 -7.68
N LEU A 282 -16.49 28.67 -7.33
CA LEU A 282 -15.19 29.34 -7.10
C LEU A 282 -15.27 30.32 -5.91
N VAL A 283 -15.03 29.83 -4.70
CA VAL A 283 -14.83 30.69 -3.52
C VAL A 283 -13.36 31.11 -3.49
N ILE A 284 -13.05 32.23 -4.14
CA ILE A 284 -11.90 33.06 -3.77
C ILE A 284 -12.37 33.95 -2.62
N PHE A 285 -11.70 33.82 -1.48
CA PHE A 285 -11.79 34.75 -0.36
C PHE A 285 -11.18 36.10 -0.78
N THR A 286 -12.02 37.12 -0.97
CA THR A 286 -11.59 38.51 -0.80
C THR A 286 -12.65 39.27 -0.01
N GLY A 287 -12.31 39.59 1.24
CA GLY A 287 -13.05 40.51 2.07
C GLY A 287 -12.45 41.92 2.04
N LEU A 288 -13.35 42.89 1.83
CA LEU A 288 -13.30 44.32 2.20
C LEU A 288 -12.36 45.30 1.48
N ILE A 289 -13.00 46.02 0.54
CA ILE A 289 -13.11 47.48 0.41
C ILE A 289 -12.22 48.34 1.33
N ALA A 290 -11.30 49.09 0.70
CA ALA A 290 -11.00 50.48 1.06
C ALA A 290 -10.70 51.30 -0.21
N ILE A 291 -11.49 52.34 -0.43
CA ILE A 291 -11.40 53.31 -1.52
C ILE A 291 -10.24 54.28 -1.26
N VAL A 292 -9.29 54.42 -2.18
CA VAL A 292 -8.56 55.68 -2.46
C VAL A 292 -8.27 55.76 -3.96
N LEU A 293 -8.48 56.97 -4.48
CA LEU A 293 -8.55 57.41 -5.88
C LEU A 293 -7.18 57.81 -6.49
N ILE A 294 -7.18 57.83 -7.83
CA ILE A 294 -6.35 58.59 -8.81
C ILE A 294 -5.03 57.97 -9.29
N GLY A 295 -4.93 57.85 -10.62
CA GLY A 295 -3.65 57.97 -11.34
C GLY A 295 -3.58 57.21 -12.67
N ASP A 296 -4.08 57.82 -13.75
CA ASP A 296 -3.80 57.43 -15.14
C ASP A 296 -2.29 57.27 -15.40
N ASN A 297 -1.89 56.26 -16.17
CA ASN A 297 -1.27 56.52 -17.48
C ASN A 297 -1.02 55.25 -18.30
N SER A 298 -1.29 55.44 -19.59
CA SER A 298 -1.02 54.60 -20.74
C SER A 298 0.43 54.12 -20.84
N SER A 299 0.64 52.95 -21.44
CA SER A 299 1.66 52.72 -22.48
C SER A 299 1.49 51.34 -23.13
N SER A 300 1.20 51.38 -24.42
CA SER A 300 1.17 50.29 -25.39
C SER A 300 2.56 49.68 -25.66
N ILE A 301 2.66 48.36 -25.83
CA ILE A 301 3.72 47.72 -26.65
C ILE A 301 3.10 46.56 -27.46
N PRO A 302 3.41 46.44 -28.78
CA PRO A 302 2.82 45.46 -29.68
C PRO A 302 3.61 44.14 -29.81
N SER A 303 2.92 43.18 -30.41
CA SER A 303 3.33 41.92 -31.05
C SER A 303 4.70 41.89 -31.74
N SER A 304 5.45 40.80 -31.51
CA SER A 304 6.21 40.13 -32.58
C SER A 304 6.46 38.64 -32.30
N GLN A 305 6.40 37.88 -33.39
CA GLN A 305 6.43 36.44 -33.60
C GLN A 305 7.86 35.85 -33.47
N PRO A 306 8.05 34.57 -33.11
CA PRO A 306 9.39 34.00 -32.90
C PRO A 306 10.08 33.61 -34.21
N THR A 307 11.38 33.93 -34.30
CA THR A 307 12.25 33.59 -35.43
C THR A 307 13.12 32.38 -35.08
N SER A 308 13.13 31.40 -35.98
CA SER A 308 14.07 30.27 -36.01
C SER A 308 15.47 30.72 -36.41
N ILE A 309 16.51 30.23 -35.74
CA ILE A 309 17.87 30.17 -36.29
C ILE A 309 18.50 28.83 -35.91
N SER A 310 18.79 28.04 -36.93
CA SER A 310 19.62 26.83 -36.90
C SER A 310 21.07 27.19 -37.23
N GLU A 311 22.04 26.70 -36.45
CA GLU A 311 23.41 26.40 -36.92
C GLU A 311 24.08 25.33 -36.03
N PRO A 312 25.10 24.60 -36.53
CA PRO A 312 25.24 23.16 -36.33
C PRO A 312 26.15 22.76 -35.16
N LEU A 313 25.85 21.59 -34.58
CA LEU A 313 26.68 20.91 -33.59
C LEU A 313 28.05 20.53 -34.19
N ARG A 314 29.12 21.11 -33.64
CA ARG A 314 30.49 20.62 -33.84
C ARG A 314 30.72 19.38 -32.98
N PHE A 315 31.20 18.30 -33.60
CA PHE A 315 31.75 17.15 -32.89
C PHE A 315 33.09 17.53 -32.24
N SER A 316 33.23 17.26 -30.94
CA SER A 316 34.49 17.31 -30.18
C SER A 316 34.60 16.02 -29.36
N GLU A 317 35.84 15.57 -29.19
CA GLU A 317 36.33 14.28 -28.70
C GLU A 317 35.55 13.65 -27.52
N THR A 318 35.49 12.32 -27.56
CA THR A 318 34.95 11.44 -26.53
C THR A 318 35.53 11.74 -25.14
N GLN A 319 34.81 12.51 -24.33
CA GLN A 319 34.98 12.51 -22.88
C GLN A 319 34.39 11.21 -22.33
N GLU A 320 35.22 10.41 -21.63
CA GLU A 320 34.73 9.34 -20.77
C GLU A 320 33.74 9.94 -19.76
N LYS A 321 32.46 9.62 -19.93
CA LYS A 321 31.39 10.09 -19.05
C LYS A 321 31.49 9.34 -17.73
N PHE A 322 32.11 9.95 -16.72
CA PHE A 322 32.10 9.44 -15.35
C PHE A 322 30.66 9.43 -14.83
N SER A 323 30.07 8.25 -14.63
CA SER A 323 28.75 8.11 -14.02
C SER A 323 28.89 8.13 -12.51
N CYS A 324 28.21 9.07 -11.85
CA CYS A 324 28.28 9.22 -10.41
C CYS A 324 27.50 8.09 -9.71
N PRO A 325 28.04 7.47 -8.65
CA PRO A 325 27.26 6.56 -7.83
C PRO A 325 26.07 7.30 -7.19
N GLN A 326 24.89 6.67 -7.22
CA GLN A 326 23.66 7.15 -6.56
C GLN A 326 23.32 6.23 -5.38
N GLY A 327 22.77 6.77 -4.28
CA GLY A 327 22.38 6.01 -3.08
C GLY A 327 23.14 6.40 -1.80
N LYS A 328 23.45 5.43 -0.91
CA LYS A 328 24.12 5.61 0.40
C LYS A 328 25.55 6.22 0.32
N LEU A 329 26.10 6.32 -0.90
CA LEU A 329 27.35 7.01 -1.22
C LEU A 329 27.02 8.31 -1.96
N ILE A 330 27.44 9.45 -1.41
CA ILE A 330 27.11 10.77 -1.95
C ILE A 330 28.36 11.37 -2.60
N ALA A 331 28.36 11.54 -3.92
CA ALA A 331 29.41 12.29 -4.60
C ALA A 331 29.38 13.77 -4.18
N ILE A 332 30.53 14.31 -3.75
CA ILE A 332 30.59 15.66 -3.18
C ILE A 332 31.13 16.74 -4.14
N ALA A 333 31.69 16.33 -5.29
CA ALA A 333 32.37 17.20 -6.24
C ALA A 333 32.23 16.75 -7.71
N CYS A 334 31.10 16.14 -8.07
CA CYS A 334 30.87 15.50 -9.37
C CYS A 334 30.91 16.46 -10.58
N ASP A 335 30.63 17.74 -10.36
CA ASP A 335 30.49 18.81 -11.36
C ASP A 335 31.67 19.80 -11.36
N ILE A 336 32.76 19.49 -10.66
CA ILE A 336 33.93 20.38 -10.58
C ILE A 336 34.70 20.43 -11.90
N GLU A 337 35.25 21.60 -12.20
CA GLU A 337 36.29 21.78 -13.21
C GLU A 337 37.52 22.37 -12.53
N ILE A 338 38.71 21.89 -12.91
CA ILE A 338 39.98 22.44 -12.44
C ILE A 338 40.67 23.07 -13.64
N ASN A 339 41.07 24.33 -13.48
CA ASN A 339 41.82 25.06 -14.49
C ASN A 339 43.04 25.69 -13.82
N ASP A 340 44.21 25.33 -14.32
CA ASP A 340 45.51 25.88 -13.94
C ASP A 340 46.30 26.05 -15.24
N SER A 341 46.70 27.28 -15.55
CA SER A 341 47.26 27.65 -16.86
C SER A 341 48.77 27.80 -16.87
N ASP A 342 49.37 27.91 -15.69
CA ASP A 342 50.77 28.22 -15.46
C ASP A 342 51.53 27.09 -14.76
N SER A 343 50.83 26.13 -14.13
CA SER A 343 51.42 24.91 -13.60
C SER A 343 51.23 23.72 -14.56
N PRO A 344 52.31 23.03 -14.99
CA PRO A 344 52.21 21.87 -15.88
C PRO A 344 51.68 20.60 -15.18
N ASP A 345 51.84 20.52 -13.87
CA ASP A 345 51.36 19.46 -12.98
C ASP A 345 51.09 20.02 -11.57
N PHE A 346 50.74 19.14 -10.62
CA PHE A 346 50.48 19.49 -9.22
C PHE A 346 51.54 18.87 -8.27
N ASP A 347 52.80 18.72 -8.68
CA ASP A 347 53.84 18.11 -7.84
C ASP A 347 54.03 18.86 -6.51
N GLY A 348 53.88 18.16 -5.38
CA GLY A 348 53.91 18.78 -4.05
C GLY A 348 52.63 19.55 -3.68
N GLY A 349 51.63 19.60 -4.56
CA GLY A 349 50.29 20.10 -4.29
C GLY A 349 49.49 19.19 -3.35
N GLU A 350 48.45 19.74 -2.72
CA GLU A 350 47.56 19.02 -1.81
C GLU A 350 46.08 19.31 -2.13
N LEU A 351 45.27 18.26 -2.20
CA LEU A 351 43.81 18.35 -2.07
C LEU A 351 43.43 18.09 -0.62
N THR A 352 42.71 19.03 -0.01
CA THR A 352 42.12 18.90 1.32
C THR A 352 40.60 18.89 1.22
N VAL A 353 39.96 17.87 1.79
CA VAL A 353 38.50 17.83 2.03
C VAL A 353 38.23 17.61 3.51
N LYS A 354 37.44 18.48 4.14
CA LYS A 354 37.11 18.37 5.56
C LYS A 354 35.65 18.68 5.85
N ILE A 355 35.09 18.03 6.87
CA ILE A 355 33.77 18.36 7.40
C ILE A 355 33.95 19.47 8.44
N VAL A 356 33.51 20.69 8.12
CA VAL A 356 33.67 21.87 9.01
C VAL A 356 32.52 22.09 9.97
N LYS A 357 31.34 21.50 9.69
CA LYS A 357 30.17 21.60 10.56
C LYS A 357 29.32 20.34 10.49
N GLY A 358 28.80 19.93 11.64
CA GLY A 358 27.85 18.82 11.77
C GLY A 358 28.46 17.41 11.75
N GLY A 359 29.78 17.28 11.58
CA GLY A 359 30.48 16.00 11.51
C GLY A 359 30.34 15.12 12.77
N THR A 360 30.44 13.81 12.55
CA THR A 360 30.39 12.75 13.58
C THR A 360 31.50 11.74 13.35
N GLU A 361 31.82 10.92 14.36
CA GLU A 361 32.84 9.85 14.25
C GLU A 361 32.50 8.76 13.22
N ASN A 362 31.24 8.67 12.80
CA ASN A 362 30.75 7.70 11.82
C ASN A 362 30.79 8.22 10.37
N ASP A 363 31.19 9.48 10.16
CA ASP A 363 31.29 10.04 8.81
C ASP A 363 32.60 9.59 8.14
N ARG A 364 32.58 9.40 6.82
CA ARG A 364 33.73 8.98 6.01
C ARG A 364 33.81 9.82 4.73
N LEU A 365 35.02 10.24 4.39
CA LEU A 365 35.39 10.81 3.10
C LEU A 365 36.29 9.81 2.39
N LEU A 366 35.84 9.27 1.28
CA LEU A 366 36.50 8.19 0.56
C LEU A 366 36.80 8.61 -0.87
N ILE A 367 37.78 7.95 -1.49
CA ILE A 367 38.13 8.12 -2.90
C ILE A 367 37.57 6.90 -3.63
N TYR A 368 36.60 7.10 -4.52
CA TYR A 368 35.97 6.02 -5.27
C TYR A 368 36.87 5.61 -6.44
N GLN A 369 37.64 4.53 -6.26
CA GLN A 369 38.35 3.83 -7.31
C GLN A 369 37.85 2.38 -7.36
N LYS A 370 37.42 1.91 -8.54
CA LYS A 370 36.95 0.54 -8.78
C LYS A 370 37.94 -0.47 -8.14
N ARG A 371 37.53 -1.23 -7.12
CA ARG A 371 38.40 -2.25 -6.50
C ARG A 371 38.78 -3.31 -7.56
N PRO A 372 40.03 -3.78 -7.60
CA PRO A 372 40.33 -5.08 -8.18
C PRO A 372 39.71 -6.17 -7.29
N SER A 373 39.31 -7.25 -7.94
CA SER A 373 38.67 -8.45 -7.41
C SER A 373 39.36 -9.03 -6.17
N THR A 374 38.54 -9.66 -5.33
CA THR A 374 38.86 -10.61 -4.26
C THR A 374 40.26 -11.25 -4.34
N GLU A 375 41.16 -10.84 -3.44
CA GLU A 375 42.09 -11.69 -2.68
C GLU A 375 42.99 -10.79 -1.81
N SER A 376 43.13 -11.15 -0.53
CA SER A 376 43.95 -10.49 0.51
C SER A 376 43.67 -9.01 0.81
N ALA A 377 42.80 -8.79 1.80
CA ALA A 377 42.86 -7.58 2.61
C ALA A 377 44.18 -7.59 3.41
N GLU A 378 45.25 -6.96 2.91
CA GLU A 378 46.40 -6.48 3.71
C GLU A 378 47.44 -5.59 2.98
N GLU A 379 47.31 -5.28 1.67
CA GLU A 379 48.21 -4.29 1.04
C GLU A 379 47.60 -2.89 1.01
N ASN A 380 47.85 -2.14 2.10
CA ASN A 380 47.81 -0.68 2.10
C ASN A 380 48.71 -0.18 0.97
N ASN A 381 48.15 0.52 -0.02
CA ASN A 381 49.00 1.40 -0.81
C ASN A 381 48.61 2.85 -0.80
N ASN A 382 47.53 3.27 -0.10
CA ASN A 382 47.13 4.69 0.09
C ASN A 382 47.44 5.60 -1.10
N GLN A 383 47.32 5.07 -2.32
CA GLN A 383 47.82 5.67 -3.54
C GLN A 383 46.61 5.98 -4.38
N ILE A 384 46.60 7.18 -4.94
CA ILE A 384 45.60 7.58 -5.90
C ILE A 384 46.18 7.37 -7.29
N THR A 385 45.42 6.70 -8.17
CA THR A 385 45.85 6.44 -9.54
C THR A 385 44.92 7.08 -10.56
N TYR A 386 45.48 7.48 -11.70
CA TYR A 386 44.75 7.90 -12.89
C TYR A 386 45.29 7.13 -14.10
N ARG A 387 44.42 6.39 -14.79
CA ARG A 387 44.80 5.50 -15.92
C ARG A 387 45.97 4.57 -15.58
N ASN A 388 45.93 3.95 -14.39
CA ASN A 388 46.98 3.07 -13.83
C ASN A 388 48.32 3.75 -13.51
N THR A 389 48.41 5.08 -13.57
CA THR A 389 49.60 5.85 -13.14
C THR A 389 49.35 6.41 -11.74
N SER A 390 50.30 6.27 -10.82
CA SER A 390 50.21 6.87 -9.47
C SER A 390 50.37 8.38 -9.57
N ILE A 391 49.37 9.13 -9.11
CA ILE A 391 49.36 10.60 -9.14
C ILE A 391 49.53 11.21 -7.74
N GLY A 392 49.62 10.39 -6.70
CA GLY A 392 49.74 10.87 -5.34
C GLY A 392 49.40 9.81 -4.29
N SER A 393 49.35 10.25 -3.03
CA SER A 393 48.96 9.43 -1.89
C SER A 393 47.93 10.14 -1.03
N PHE A 394 47.07 9.39 -0.34
CA PHE A 394 45.99 9.93 0.48
C PHE A 394 46.03 9.44 1.93
N SER A 395 45.46 10.23 2.83
CA SER A 395 45.34 9.92 4.25
C SER A 395 44.13 10.61 4.88
N GLY A 396 43.73 10.16 6.08
CA GLY A 396 42.61 10.74 6.82
C GLY A 396 41.24 10.40 6.23
N GLY A 397 40.26 11.30 6.38
CA GLY A 397 38.89 11.09 5.91
C GLY A 397 38.01 10.27 6.85
N ILE A 398 38.42 10.07 8.11
CA ILE A 398 37.63 9.38 9.14
C ILE A 398 37.07 10.41 10.12
N GLY A 399 35.76 10.41 10.28
CA GLY A 399 35.05 11.33 11.15
C GLY A 399 35.23 12.78 10.70
N THR A 400 35.79 13.61 11.58
CA THR A 400 36.11 15.01 11.27
C THR A 400 37.55 15.21 10.79
N GLU A 401 38.39 14.16 10.77
CA GLU A 401 39.75 14.26 10.25
C GLU A 401 39.71 14.49 8.73
N PRO A 402 40.40 15.53 8.21
CA PRO A 402 40.40 15.84 6.79
C PRO A 402 40.90 14.67 5.94
N LEU A 403 40.25 14.42 4.80
CA LEU A 403 40.85 13.65 3.73
C LEU A 403 41.88 14.54 3.04
N LYS A 404 43.14 14.10 3.04
CA LYS A 404 44.25 14.79 2.38
C LYS A 404 44.82 13.92 1.28
N VAL A 405 45.02 14.49 0.11
CA VAL A 405 45.72 13.86 -1.02
C VAL A 405 46.93 14.72 -1.36
N VAL A 406 48.13 14.17 -1.23
CA VAL A 406 49.37 14.81 -1.65
C VAL A 406 49.72 14.31 -3.05
N PHE A 407 49.83 15.24 -3.98
CA PHE A 407 50.08 14.96 -5.40
C PHE A 407 51.58 14.86 -5.71
N ASN A 408 51.89 14.14 -6.78
CA ASN A 408 53.25 14.01 -7.33
C ASN A 408 53.32 14.58 -8.75
N SER A 409 54.50 14.58 -9.36
CA SER A 409 54.75 15.06 -10.73
C SER A 409 53.97 14.37 -11.86
N SER A 410 53.22 13.30 -11.59
CA SER A 410 52.29 12.69 -12.57
C SER A 410 50.86 13.26 -12.46
N ALA A 411 50.58 14.13 -11.50
CA ALA A 411 49.28 14.73 -11.25
C ALA A 411 48.97 15.90 -12.21
N THR A 412 48.66 15.59 -13.47
CA THR A 412 48.18 16.59 -14.44
C THR A 412 46.84 17.21 -14.00
N VAL A 413 46.51 18.40 -14.52
CA VAL A 413 45.21 19.09 -14.30
C VAL A 413 44.01 18.11 -14.43
N LYS A 414 44.00 17.29 -15.50
CA LYS A 414 42.90 16.35 -15.73
C LYS A 414 42.87 15.18 -14.75
N ALA A 415 44.04 14.74 -14.29
CA ALA A 415 44.15 13.69 -13.28
C ALA A 415 43.65 14.19 -11.91
N VAL A 416 44.00 15.42 -11.53
CA VAL A 416 43.52 16.06 -10.29
C VAL A 416 42.02 16.34 -10.37
N GLU A 417 41.49 16.81 -11.51
CA GLU A 417 40.05 16.98 -11.71
C GLU A 417 39.30 15.65 -11.50
N THR A 418 39.83 14.56 -12.05
CA THR A 418 39.27 13.21 -11.88
C THR A 418 39.36 12.74 -10.43
N ALA A 419 40.47 13.01 -9.76
CA ALA A 419 40.65 12.71 -8.34
C ALA A 419 39.60 13.41 -7.48
N VAL A 420 39.37 14.70 -7.70
CA VAL A 420 38.37 15.48 -6.97
C VAL A 420 36.95 14.97 -7.25
N LYS A 421 36.63 14.66 -8.51
CA LYS A 421 35.33 14.06 -8.91
C LYS A 421 35.06 12.70 -8.27
N SER A 422 36.11 11.96 -7.91
CA SER A 422 36.00 10.64 -7.30
C SER A 422 35.72 10.66 -5.79
N ILE A 423 35.70 11.83 -5.14
CA ILE A 423 35.48 11.91 -3.70
C ILE A 423 34.01 11.69 -3.38
N ILE A 424 33.78 10.78 -2.44
CA ILE A 424 32.44 10.43 -1.95
C ILE A 424 32.37 10.59 -0.43
N TYR A 425 31.19 10.94 0.04
CA TYR A 425 30.82 10.91 1.44
C TYR A 425 30.02 9.63 1.74
N GLN A 426 30.28 9.04 2.91
CA GLN A 426 29.53 7.92 3.46
C GLN A 426 29.34 8.12 4.98
N ASN A 427 28.25 7.59 5.54
CA ASN A 427 28.16 7.35 6.98
C ASN A 427 28.13 5.83 7.25
N VAL A 428 28.93 5.35 8.20
CA VAL A 428 29.06 3.91 8.52
C VAL A 428 28.13 3.44 9.64
N SER A 429 27.33 4.33 10.22
CA SER A 429 26.33 3.98 11.23
C SER A 429 25.03 3.51 10.59
N ASP A 430 24.39 2.51 11.19
CA ASP A 430 23.05 2.05 10.83
C ASP A 430 21.94 2.98 11.37
N ASN A 431 22.27 3.90 12.28
CA ASN A 431 21.39 4.97 12.73
C ASN A 431 22.17 6.29 12.81
N PRO A 432 22.49 6.90 11.65
CA PRO A 432 23.31 8.09 11.62
C PRO A 432 22.57 9.29 12.23
N LYS A 433 23.29 10.14 12.95
CA LYS A 433 22.72 11.37 13.50
C LYS A 433 22.19 12.27 12.38
N LYS A 434 20.87 12.43 12.35
CA LYS A 434 20.14 13.32 11.42
C LYS A 434 20.71 14.74 11.46
N GLY A 435 20.91 15.31 10.27
CA GLY A 435 21.34 16.70 10.12
C GLY A 435 22.23 16.92 8.90
N THR A 436 22.65 18.16 8.70
CA THR A 436 23.53 18.53 7.59
C THR A 436 25.00 18.43 7.98
N ARG A 437 25.83 18.05 7.02
CA ARG A 437 27.29 18.15 7.04
C ARG A 437 27.70 19.23 6.06
N THR A 438 28.51 20.18 6.53
CA THR A 438 29.13 21.18 5.65
C THR A 438 30.57 20.76 5.41
N LEU A 439 30.92 20.55 4.15
CA LEU A 439 32.24 20.16 3.71
C LEU A 439 32.92 21.33 3.01
N GLU A 440 34.23 21.49 3.25
CA GLU A 440 35.10 22.39 2.51
C GLU A 440 36.07 21.59 1.66
N ILE A 441 36.21 21.96 0.39
CA ILE A 441 37.15 21.38 -0.57
C ILE A 441 38.11 22.49 -1.03
N LYS A 442 39.40 22.17 -1.06
CA LYS A 442 40.48 23.07 -1.45
C LYS A 442 41.63 22.31 -2.10
N VAL A 443 42.29 22.92 -3.10
CA VAL A 443 43.44 22.35 -3.80
C VAL A 443 44.59 23.37 -3.83
N THR A 444 45.83 22.90 -3.72
CA THR A 444 47.06 23.67 -4.00
C THR A 444 47.85 23.01 -5.12
N ASP A 445 48.57 23.81 -5.91
CA ASP A 445 49.35 23.36 -7.07
C ASP A 445 50.75 22.85 -6.70
N GLY A 446 51.33 23.29 -5.58
CA GLY A 446 52.70 22.97 -5.18
C GLY A 446 53.72 24.05 -5.55
N ASP A 447 53.35 24.97 -6.45
CA ASP A 447 54.13 26.14 -6.87
C ASP A 447 53.74 27.43 -6.10
N GLY A 448 52.80 27.31 -5.16
CA GLY A 448 52.41 28.35 -4.21
C GLY A 448 51.02 28.92 -4.45
N GLY A 449 50.33 28.48 -5.50
CA GLY A 449 48.93 28.81 -5.76
C GLY A 449 47.97 27.96 -4.94
N ILE A 450 46.81 28.56 -4.67
CA ILE A 450 45.79 28.02 -3.77
C ILE A 450 44.41 28.32 -4.36
N SER A 451 43.58 27.30 -4.50
CA SER A 451 42.21 27.47 -5.01
C SER A 451 41.31 28.29 -4.07
N ASN A 452 40.21 28.82 -4.60
CA ASN A 452 39.07 29.21 -3.77
C ASN A 452 38.54 28.00 -2.98
N THR A 453 37.85 28.25 -1.87
CA THR A 453 37.21 27.19 -1.08
C THR A 453 35.81 26.91 -1.60
N LEU A 454 35.53 25.64 -1.93
CA LEU A 454 34.19 25.20 -2.29
C LEU A 454 33.49 24.62 -1.07
N ASN A 455 32.25 25.06 -0.82
CA ASN A 455 31.40 24.53 0.23
C ASN A 455 30.36 23.55 -0.34
N ARG A 456 30.31 22.34 0.19
CA ARG A 456 29.29 21.34 -0.14
C ARG A 456 28.44 21.02 1.09
N ILE A 457 27.13 20.90 0.90
CA ILE A 457 26.21 20.45 1.95
C ILE A 457 25.80 19.02 1.62
N VAL A 458 25.97 18.13 2.59
CA VAL A 458 25.44 16.77 2.57
C VAL A 458 24.37 16.66 3.65
N THR A 459 23.17 16.24 3.28
CA THR A 459 22.09 15.97 4.24
C THR A 459 22.12 14.51 4.62
N VAL A 460 22.25 14.23 5.91
CA VAL A 460 22.22 12.87 6.46
C VAL A 460 20.87 12.65 7.11
N THR A 461 20.16 11.64 6.62
CA THR A 461 18.93 11.11 7.20
C THR A 461 19.18 9.66 7.60
N PRO A 462 18.85 9.24 8.83
CA PRO A 462 18.82 7.82 9.17
C PRO A 462 17.78 7.09 8.33
N ASP A 463 18.04 5.80 8.07
CA ASP A 463 17.04 4.90 7.50
C ASP A 463 15.96 4.67 8.57
N ASN A 464 14.68 4.75 8.17
CA ASN A 464 13.58 4.55 9.11
C ASN A 464 13.57 3.13 9.70
N GLN A 465 13.57 3.03 11.04
CA GLN A 465 13.62 1.79 11.78
C GLN A 465 12.22 1.30 12.14
N ARG A 466 12.04 -0.03 12.20
CA ARG A 466 10.72 -0.60 12.53
C ARG A 466 10.32 -0.22 13.98
N PRO A 467 9.06 0.15 14.23
CA PRO A 467 8.56 0.24 15.59
C PRO A 467 8.64 -1.14 16.25
N VAL A 468 8.63 -1.19 17.58
CA VAL A 468 8.70 -2.45 18.35
C VAL A 468 7.54 -2.53 19.33
N ILE A 469 6.77 -3.61 19.24
CA ILE A 469 5.69 -3.95 20.18
C ILE A 469 6.22 -4.98 21.17
N THR A 470 5.96 -4.73 22.45
CA THR A 470 6.03 -5.73 23.50
C THR A 470 4.62 -6.14 23.89
N VAL A 471 4.37 -7.44 23.95
CA VAL A 471 3.08 -8.02 24.37
C VAL A 471 3.28 -8.89 25.60
N PRO A 472 2.24 -9.05 26.45
CA PRO A 472 2.30 -10.03 27.53
C PRO A 472 2.29 -11.46 26.99
N GLY A 473 2.51 -12.44 27.88
CA GLY A 473 2.19 -13.84 27.58
C GLY A 473 0.68 -14.06 27.47
N ASN A 474 0.28 -15.32 27.24
CA ASN A 474 -1.14 -15.67 27.14
C ASN A 474 -1.93 -15.21 28.38
N GLN A 475 -3.13 -14.71 28.14
CA GLN A 475 -4.02 -14.17 29.16
C GLN A 475 -5.21 -15.09 29.39
N ILE A 476 -5.86 -14.95 30.54
CA ILE A 476 -7.10 -15.65 30.86
C ILE A 476 -8.16 -14.61 31.19
N ALA A 477 -9.27 -14.65 30.45
CA ALA A 477 -10.44 -13.82 30.66
C ALA A 477 -11.64 -14.70 30.99
N LYS A 478 -12.69 -14.08 31.52
CA LYS A 478 -13.98 -14.72 31.77
C LYS A 478 -14.96 -14.28 30.70
N GLU A 479 -15.77 -15.20 30.19
CA GLU A 479 -16.84 -14.84 29.26
C GLU A 479 -17.75 -13.76 29.87
N ASP A 480 -18.29 -12.90 29.00
CA ASP A 480 -19.21 -11.80 29.34
C ASP A 480 -18.71 -10.80 30.39
N GLN A 481 -17.40 -10.82 30.70
CA GLN A 481 -16.77 -9.93 31.65
C GLN A 481 -15.68 -9.10 30.99
N LYS A 482 -15.64 -7.82 31.35
CA LYS A 482 -14.57 -6.91 30.94
C LYS A 482 -13.25 -7.31 31.60
N PHE A 483 -12.25 -7.61 30.80
CA PHE A 483 -10.91 -7.99 31.24
C PHE A 483 -9.89 -6.91 30.89
N SER A 484 -9.17 -6.37 31.88
CA SER A 484 -8.13 -5.37 31.61
C SER A 484 -6.81 -6.04 31.24
N ILE A 485 -6.35 -5.79 30.01
CA ILE A 485 -5.06 -6.26 29.52
C ILE A 485 -3.95 -5.32 30.01
N LYS A 486 -2.84 -5.90 30.48
CA LYS A 486 -1.63 -5.18 30.90
C LYS A 486 -0.39 -5.74 30.21
N GLY A 487 0.71 -4.99 30.23
CA GLY A 487 2.01 -5.43 29.70
C GLY A 487 2.21 -5.20 28.20
N ILE A 488 1.29 -4.49 27.54
CA ILE A 488 1.48 -4.02 26.17
C ILE A 488 2.21 -2.67 26.22
N SER A 489 3.30 -2.55 25.47
CA SER A 489 4.03 -1.30 25.31
C SER A 489 4.68 -1.23 23.93
N VAL A 490 5.02 -0.01 23.50
CA VAL A 490 5.65 0.23 22.21
C VAL A 490 6.92 1.06 22.34
N LYS A 491 7.86 0.86 21.41
CA LYS A 491 9.04 1.69 21.24
C LYS A 491 9.13 2.08 19.77
N GLU A 492 9.33 3.36 19.51
CA GLU A 492 9.64 3.87 18.18
C GLU A 492 11.09 4.42 18.26
N PRO A 493 12.11 3.73 17.66
CA PRO A 493 13.49 4.19 17.66
C PRO A 493 13.77 5.57 17.05
N ASP A 494 13.02 6.01 16.04
CA ASP A 494 13.26 7.29 15.34
C ASP A 494 12.58 8.48 16.02
N GLY A 495 11.65 8.20 16.96
CA GLY A 495 10.91 9.18 17.73
C GLY A 495 9.69 9.74 16.99
N ASP A 496 9.33 9.11 15.89
CA ASP A 496 8.19 9.44 15.06
C ASP A 496 6.87 9.05 15.76
N ASN A 497 5.75 9.57 15.24
CA ASN A 497 4.45 9.15 15.74
C ASN A 497 4.21 7.68 15.41
N ILE A 498 3.45 6.99 16.26
CA ILE A 498 3.14 5.57 16.09
C ILE A 498 1.64 5.34 16.13
N CYS A 499 1.16 4.51 15.23
CA CYS A 499 -0.21 4.03 15.16
C CYS A 499 -0.28 2.57 15.58
N LEU A 500 -1.28 2.24 16.39
CA LEU A 500 -1.59 0.87 16.76
C LEU A 500 -2.94 0.45 16.21
N LYS A 501 -3.02 -0.80 15.79
CA LYS A 501 -4.26 -1.50 15.45
C LYS A 501 -4.36 -2.80 16.22
N PHE A 502 -5.49 -3.00 16.87
CA PHE A 502 -5.84 -4.20 17.61
C PHE A 502 -6.96 -4.93 16.89
N THR A 503 -6.75 -6.21 16.59
CA THR A 503 -7.70 -7.06 15.88
C THR A 503 -7.90 -8.36 16.67
N PRO A 504 -8.94 -8.43 17.52
CA PRO A 504 -9.39 -9.68 18.11
C PRO A 504 -10.13 -10.54 17.08
N ASN A 505 -10.15 -11.86 17.25
CA ASN A 505 -10.92 -12.77 16.39
C ASN A 505 -12.35 -12.97 16.92
N ASN A 506 -12.54 -13.05 18.24
CA ASN A 506 -13.80 -13.44 18.89
C ASN A 506 -14.22 -12.50 20.03
N GLY A 507 -13.88 -11.22 19.90
CA GLY A 507 -14.25 -10.21 20.89
C GLY A 507 -14.08 -8.80 20.36
N LYS A 508 -14.00 -7.84 21.28
CA LYS A 508 -13.70 -6.43 20.99
C LYS A 508 -12.69 -5.89 22.01
N ILE A 509 -11.89 -4.92 21.56
CA ILE A 509 -11.00 -4.15 22.42
C ILE A 509 -11.58 -2.77 22.61
N ILE A 510 -11.60 -2.29 23.85
CA ILE A 510 -12.03 -0.96 24.25
C ILE A 510 -10.79 -0.23 24.79
N ILE A 511 -10.50 0.93 24.22
CA ILE A 511 -9.39 1.78 24.66
C ILE A 511 -9.93 2.87 25.57
N LYS A 512 -9.26 3.11 26.70
CA LYS A 512 -9.66 4.15 27.63
C LYS A 512 -9.47 5.54 27.03
N GLU A 513 -10.55 6.28 27.01
CA GLU A 513 -10.54 7.69 26.62
C GLU A 513 -10.05 8.61 27.75
N ASN A 514 -9.60 9.81 27.37
CA ASN A 514 -9.24 10.90 28.30
C ASN A 514 -8.15 10.53 29.33
N VAL A 515 -7.18 9.70 28.93
CA VAL A 515 -5.99 9.42 29.74
C VAL A 515 -5.10 10.67 29.79
N VAL A 516 -4.70 11.11 30.99
CA VAL A 516 -3.78 12.25 31.17
C VAL A 516 -2.46 11.97 30.46
N GLY A 517 -2.08 12.83 29.52
CA GLY A 517 -0.89 12.65 28.69
C GLY A 517 -0.97 11.45 27.73
N GLY A 518 -2.16 10.87 27.55
CA GLY A 518 -2.45 9.80 26.59
C GLY A 518 -2.91 10.33 25.24
N VAL A 519 -3.35 9.42 24.37
CA VAL A 519 -3.90 9.75 23.05
C VAL A 519 -5.28 10.42 23.19
N SER A 520 -5.60 11.30 22.24
CA SER A 520 -6.90 11.98 22.20
C SER A 520 -8.01 10.97 21.90
N PHE A 521 -9.15 11.07 22.59
CA PHE A 521 -10.32 10.21 22.32
C PHE A 521 -10.81 10.33 20.88
N ARG A 522 -10.66 11.52 20.25
CA ARG A 522 -11.00 11.73 18.83
C ARG A 522 -10.14 10.91 17.86
N GLY A 523 -8.93 10.56 18.29
CA GLY A 523 -7.98 9.75 17.55
C GLY A 523 -8.16 8.25 17.73
N ILE A 524 -9.08 7.81 18.59
CA ILE A 524 -9.42 6.39 18.76
C ILE A 524 -10.57 6.05 17.80
N LYS A 525 -10.35 5.03 16.97
CA LYS A 525 -11.25 4.67 15.87
C LYS A 525 -11.58 3.19 15.95
N TYR A 526 -12.87 2.89 15.85
CA TYR A 526 -13.41 1.55 15.85
C TYR A 526 -14.00 1.24 14.48
N SER A 527 -13.81 0.02 14.00
CA SER A 527 -14.45 -0.49 12.79
C SER A 527 -15.60 -1.44 13.13
N GLU A 528 -16.43 -1.76 12.14
CA GLU A 528 -17.58 -2.65 12.29
C GLU A 528 -17.21 -4.09 12.65
N ASN A 529 -15.96 -4.50 12.40
CA ASN A 529 -15.42 -5.82 12.74
C ASN A 529 -14.68 -5.86 14.10
N ASN A 530 -15.03 -4.99 15.05
CA ASN A 530 -14.45 -4.92 16.39
C ASN A 530 -12.92 -4.66 16.45
N THR A 531 -12.32 -4.20 15.34
CA THR A 531 -10.95 -3.70 15.34
C THR A 531 -10.95 -2.27 15.89
N VAL A 532 -9.91 -1.94 16.66
CA VAL A 532 -9.67 -0.58 17.17
C VAL A 532 -8.28 -0.13 16.80
N ALA A 533 -8.16 1.15 16.46
CA ALA A 533 -6.88 1.74 16.17
C ALA A 533 -6.77 3.18 16.63
N PHE A 534 -5.55 3.62 16.89
CA PHE A 534 -5.26 4.96 17.37
C PHE A 534 -3.79 5.30 17.16
N CYS A 535 -3.49 6.60 17.11
CA CYS A 535 -2.16 7.11 16.85
C CYS A 535 -1.76 8.21 17.82
N GLY A 536 -0.46 8.41 18.00
CA GLY A 536 0.09 9.54 18.74
C GLY A 536 1.60 9.41 18.90
N THR A 537 2.19 10.29 19.70
CA THR A 537 3.61 10.15 20.06
C THR A 537 3.82 8.83 20.82
N PRO A 538 5.03 8.23 20.79
CA PRO A 538 5.33 7.00 21.53
C PRO A 538 5.04 7.14 23.03
N SER A 539 5.21 8.34 23.60
CA SER A 539 4.86 8.64 24.99
C SER A 539 3.35 8.62 25.22
N GLN A 540 2.55 9.26 24.35
CA GLN A 540 1.09 9.29 24.50
C GLN A 540 0.48 7.90 24.38
N VAL A 541 0.95 7.12 23.40
CA VAL A 541 0.51 5.75 23.20
C VAL A 541 0.83 4.91 24.43
N ASN A 542 2.07 4.93 24.92
CA ASN A 542 2.43 4.18 26.14
C ASN A 542 1.68 4.64 27.39
N ASN A 543 1.42 5.94 27.56
CA ASN A 543 0.62 6.44 28.69
C ASN A 543 -0.81 5.87 28.64
N THR A 544 -1.38 5.75 27.45
CA THR A 544 -2.72 5.17 27.23
C THR A 544 -2.72 3.68 27.56
N LEU A 545 -1.76 2.93 27.01
CA LEU A 545 -1.63 1.47 27.22
C LEU A 545 -1.38 1.13 28.71
N LYS A 546 -0.61 1.95 29.43
CA LYS A 546 -0.27 1.74 30.85
C LYS A 546 -1.36 2.19 31.81
N ALA A 547 -2.34 2.98 31.37
CA ALA A 547 -3.39 3.48 32.24
C ALA A 547 -4.19 2.32 32.85
N ASN A 548 -4.73 2.52 34.06
CA ASN A 548 -5.62 1.53 34.64
C ASN A 548 -6.90 1.40 33.78
N ASN A 549 -7.23 0.17 33.37
CA ASN A 549 -8.23 -0.13 32.33
C ASN A 549 -7.95 0.56 31.00
N GLY A 550 -6.68 0.84 30.69
CA GLY A 550 -6.24 1.48 29.44
C GLY A 550 -6.64 0.68 28.20
N ILE A 551 -6.57 -0.65 28.33
CA ILE A 551 -7.01 -1.62 27.34
C ILE A 551 -7.94 -2.60 28.04
N VAL A 552 -9.16 -2.73 27.53
CA VAL A 552 -10.17 -3.65 28.03
C VAL A 552 -10.59 -4.58 26.90
N TYR A 553 -10.50 -5.88 27.13
CA TYR A 553 -11.05 -6.92 26.29
C TYR A 553 -12.44 -7.32 26.78
N GLU A 554 -13.33 -7.57 25.85
CA GLU A 554 -14.65 -8.14 26.09
C GLU A 554 -14.88 -9.18 24.99
N SER A 555 -15.11 -10.44 25.37
CA SER A 555 -15.43 -11.50 24.42
C SER A 555 -16.77 -11.25 23.75
N ASN A 556 -17.02 -11.93 22.63
CA ASN A 556 -18.38 -12.06 22.13
C ASN A 556 -19.24 -12.78 23.18
N THR A 557 -20.55 -12.51 23.16
CA THR A 557 -21.49 -13.09 24.12
C THR A 557 -21.41 -14.62 24.10
N ASN A 558 -21.31 -15.23 25.28
CA ASN A 558 -21.19 -16.70 25.46
C ASN A 558 -20.01 -17.35 24.71
N PHE A 559 -19.02 -16.58 24.25
CA PHE A 559 -17.87 -17.16 23.58
C PHE A 559 -16.95 -17.84 24.59
N MET A 560 -16.69 -19.12 24.38
CA MET A 560 -15.74 -19.93 25.15
C MET A 560 -14.62 -20.43 24.24
N GLY A 561 -13.38 -20.39 24.72
CA GLY A 561 -12.22 -20.89 23.98
C GLY A 561 -11.11 -19.86 23.81
N SER A 562 -10.22 -20.08 22.84
CA SER A 562 -9.08 -19.19 22.60
C SER A 562 -9.46 -18.07 21.63
N ASP A 563 -9.24 -16.82 22.04
CA ASP A 563 -9.30 -15.65 21.17
C ASP A 563 -7.90 -15.09 20.92
N ARG A 564 -7.48 -15.09 19.66
CA ARG A 564 -6.18 -14.56 19.26
C ARG A 564 -6.28 -13.06 19.03
N LEU A 565 -5.61 -12.29 19.88
CA LEU A 565 -5.47 -10.85 19.68
C LEU A 565 -4.22 -10.54 18.86
N THR A 566 -4.42 -9.96 17.68
CA THR A 566 -3.30 -9.44 16.86
C THR A 566 -3.15 -7.94 17.05
N ILE A 567 -1.92 -7.49 17.26
CA ILE A 567 -1.55 -6.09 17.42
C ILE A 567 -0.56 -5.74 16.32
N PHE A 568 -0.86 -4.66 15.59
CA PHE A 568 0.04 -4.05 14.64
C PHE A 568 0.47 -2.68 15.14
N ALA A 569 1.71 -2.33 14.84
CA ALA A 569 2.29 -1.02 15.03
C ALA A 569 2.81 -0.54 13.70
N GLN A 570 2.63 0.74 13.42
CA GLN A 570 3.14 1.41 12.24
C GLN A 570 3.69 2.77 12.66
N ASP A 571 4.92 3.07 12.28
CA ASP A 571 5.46 4.43 12.46
C ASP A 571 4.84 5.38 11.41
N LEU A 572 4.93 6.68 11.66
CA LEU A 572 4.47 7.72 10.76
C LEU A 572 5.56 8.74 10.58
N SER A 573 6.02 8.91 9.34
CA SER A 573 6.96 9.98 9.03
C SER A 573 6.31 11.33 9.39
N ASN A 574 7.10 12.29 9.89
CA ASN A 574 6.58 13.56 10.41
C ASN A 574 5.73 14.41 9.43
N ASN A 575 5.66 14.04 8.14
CA ASN A 575 4.82 14.68 7.12
C ASN A 575 3.48 13.97 6.85
N ASP A 576 3.24 12.79 7.43
CA ASP A 576 2.01 12.04 7.21
C ASP A 576 0.87 12.61 8.07
N THR A 577 -0.03 13.38 7.46
CA THR A 577 -1.25 13.84 8.11
C THR A 577 -2.28 12.71 8.17
N ILE A 578 -2.62 12.27 9.38
CA ILE A 578 -3.75 11.34 9.60
C ILE A 578 -5.04 12.13 9.38
N ASN A 579 -5.86 11.74 8.40
CA ASN A 579 -7.19 12.29 8.26
C ASN A 579 -8.06 11.82 9.44
N GLU A 580 -8.42 12.72 10.35
CA GLU A 580 -9.18 12.39 11.56
C GLU A 580 -10.58 11.81 11.29
N LYS A 581 -11.09 11.87 10.04
CA LYS A 581 -12.44 11.40 9.68
C LYS A 581 -12.51 9.93 9.26
N GLU A 582 -11.42 9.35 8.77
CA GLU A 582 -11.41 7.97 8.27
C GLU A 582 -10.09 7.28 8.61
N PHE A 583 -10.20 6.14 9.30
CA PHE A 583 -9.03 5.35 9.66
C PHE A 583 -8.87 4.20 8.66
N ILE A 584 -7.95 4.38 7.72
CA ILE A 584 -7.56 3.36 6.74
C ILE A 584 -6.28 2.69 7.24
N TRP A 585 -6.29 1.35 7.30
CA TRP A 585 -5.13 0.58 7.72
C TRP A 585 -4.59 -0.33 6.62
N PRO A 586 -3.25 -0.42 6.47
CA PRO A 586 -2.25 0.45 7.09
C PRO A 586 -2.29 1.84 6.48
N ILE A 587 -1.73 2.81 7.19
CA ILE A 587 -1.68 4.20 6.76
C ILE A 587 -0.61 4.28 5.66
N GLY A 588 -0.98 4.55 4.41
CA GLY A 588 -0.06 4.53 3.27
C GLY A 588 0.99 5.65 3.32
N ALA A 589 1.99 5.51 4.18
CA ALA A 589 3.00 6.51 4.50
C ALA A 589 4.31 6.20 3.78
N SER A 590 4.94 7.27 3.23
CA SER A 590 6.02 7.22 2.23
C SER A 590 7.34 6.53 2.68
N ASP A 591 7.53 6.25 3.97
CA ASP A 591 8.65 5.43 4.45
C ASP A 591 8.28 4.54 5.64
N SER A 592 6.98 4.33 5.89
CA SER A 592 6.59 3.74 7.16
C SER A 592 6.99 2.28 7.29
N LYS A 593 7.42 1.87 8.48
CA LYS A 593 7.66 0.48 8.85
C LYS A 593 6.64 0.01 9.86
N THR A 594 6.45 -1.31 9.93
CA THR A 594 5.48 -1.94 10.83
C THR A 594 6.11 -3.01 11.73
N ASP A 595 5.47 -3.30 12.85
CA ASP A 595 5.71 -4.50 13.65
C ASP A 595 4.38 -5.16 14.01
N ARG A 596 4.43 -6.46 14.25
CA ARG A 596 3.26 -7.30 14.50
C ARG A 596 3.55 -8.24 15.65
N LYS A 597 2.63 -8.29 16.60
CA LYS A 597 2.61 -9.28 17.68
C LYS A 597 1.24 -9.87 17.84
N ASN A 598 1.20 -11.07 18.40
CA ASN A 598 -0.03 -11.73 18.79
C ASN A 598 0.18 -12.45 20.11
N PHE A 599 -0.91 -12.64 20.84
CA PHE A 599 -0.98 -13.53 22.00
C PHE A 599 -2.41 -14.04 22.13
N GLU A 600 -2.58 -15.13 22.86
CA GLU A 600 -3.88 -15.77 23.07
C GLU A 600 -4.54 -15.26 24.36
N ILE A 601 -5.86 -15.08 24.29
CA ILE A 601 -6.73 -14.86 25.45
C ILE A 601 -7.63 -16.09 25.57
N THR A 602 -7.41 -16.91 26.59
CA THR A 602 -8.30 -18.03 26.90
C THR A 602 -9.51 -17.50 27.65
N VAL A 603 -10.69 -17.64 27.06
CA VAL A 603 -11.98 -17.27 27.65
C VAL A 603 -12.56 -18.48 28.34
N GLU A 604 -12.56 -18.43 29.68
CA GLU A 604 -13.12 -19.46 30.54
C GLU A 604 -14.61 -19.20 30.79
N SER A 605 -15.35 -20.29 30.99
CA SER A 605 -16.76 -20.18 31.34
C SER A 605 -16.96 -19.49 32.68
N VAL A 606 -18.03 -18.71 32.74
CA VAL A 606 -18.60 -18.22 33.99
C VAL A 606 -19.82 -19.08 34.26
N ASN A 607 -19.93 -19.62 35.48
CA ASN A 607 -21.15 -20.30 35.86
C ASN A 607 -22.29 -19.28 35.95
N ASP A 608 -23.07 -19.18 34.89
CA ASP A 608 -24.29 -18.39 34.88
C ASP A 608 -25.29 -18.91 35.90
N ALA A 609 -26.03 -17.98 36.51
CA ALA A 609 -27.13 -18.37 37.37
C ALA A 609 -28.15 -19.17 36.53
N PRO A 610 -28.65 -20.32 37.02
CA PRO A 610 -29.77 -20.98 36.37
C PRO A 610 -30.92 -19.99 36.30
N ARG A 611 -31.27 -19.56 35.09
CA ARG A 611 -32.36 -18.62 34.88
C ARG A 611 -33.67 -19.39 35.05
N LEU A 612 -34.41 -19.08 36.11
CA LEU A 612 -35.81 -19.50 36.21
C LEU A 612 -36.58 -18.79 35.09
N ILE A 613 -37.02 -19.53 34.07
CA ILE A 613 -38.04 -19.07 33.13
C ILE A 613 -39.40 -19.16 33.85
N GLY A 614 -39.59 -18.27 34.82
CA GLY A 614 -40.88 -18.04 35.48
C GLY A 614 -41.65 -16.99 34.70
N TYR A 615 -42.90 -17.28 34.37
CA TYR A 615 -43.82 -16.38 33.69
C TYR A 615 -44.02 -15.12 34.54
N SER A 616 -43.37 -14.02 34.18
CA SER A 616 -43.72 -12.72 34.73
C SER A 616 -45.02 -12.26 34.10
N ASN A 617 -46.11 -12.41 34.86
CA ASN A 617 -47.32 -11.62 34.72
C ASN A 617 -46.98 -10.15 34.92
N THR A 618 -46.59 -9.48 33.85
CA THR A 618 -46.71 -8.02 33.70
C THR A 618 -47.09 -7.75 32.24
N ASP A 619 -48.37 -7.50 32.04
CA ASP A 619 -48.99 -6.84 30.88
C ASP A 619 -48.22 -6.89 29.54
N SER A 620 -48.22 -8.07 28.93
CA SER A 620 -48.25 -8.15 27.46
C SER A 620 -49.69 -7.95 27.02
N SER A 621 -50.08 -6.72 26.70
CA SER A 621 -51.29 -6.52 25.90
C SER A 621 -51.00 -5.93 24.52
N ILE A 622 -49.78 -5.48 24.22
CA ILE A 622 -49.48 -4.96 22.88
C ILE A 622 -48.10 -5.42 22.40
N LEU A 623 -48.08 -6.42 21.52
CA LEU A 623 -46.92 -6.72 20.68
C LEU A 623 -46.77 -5.60 19.65
N THR A 624 -45.65 -4.89 19.65
CA THR A 624 -45.30 -3.89 18.63
C THR A 624 -44.53 -4.54 17.48
N SER A 625 -44.47 -3.87 16.33
CA SER A 625 -43.66 -4.31 15.19
C SER A 625 -42.17 -4.48 15.55
N GLU A 626 -41.63 -3.62 16.41
CA GLU A 626 -40.24 -3.69 16.86
C GLU A 626 -40.00 -4.91 17.78
N THR A 627 -40.92 -5.18 18.71
CA THR A 627 -40.83 -6.38 19.56
C THR A 627 -41.07 -7.67 18.77
N ALA A 628 -41.93 -7.65 17.74
CA ALA A 628 -42.15 -8.78 16.84
C ALA A 628 -40.92 -9.04 15.96
N LEU A 629 -40.28 -7.98 15.45
CA LEU A 629 -39.02 -8.07 14.73
C LEU A 629 -37.92 -8.68 15.61
N LYS A 630 -37.88 -8.29 16.89
CA LYS A 630 -36.96 -8.89 17.87
C LYS A 630 -37.20 -10.39 18.03
N VAL A 631 -38.45 -10.86 18.11
CA VAL A 631 -38.76 -12.31 18.19
C VAL A 631 -38.19 -13.07 16.98
N VAL A 632 -38.31 -12.51 15.78
CA VAL A 632 -37.76 -13.12 14.56
C VAL A 632 -36.24 -13.10 14.56
N ARG A 633 -35.62 -11.99 14.98
CA ARG A 633 -34.16 -11.87 15.10
C ARG A 633 -33.60 -12.87 16.10
N ASP A 634 -34.17 -12.91 17.30
CA ASP A 634 -33.75 -13.83 18.37
C ASP A 634 -33.85 -15.29 17.91
N TRP A 635 -34.87 -15.66 17.12
CA TRP A 635 -34.98 -16.99 16.53
C TRP A 635 -33.88 -17.25 15.51
N LEU A 636 -33.63 -16.34 14.57
CA LEU A 636 -32.65 -16.54 13.51
C LEU A 636 -31.21 -16.62 14.05
N GLU A 637 -30.90 -15.85 15.09
CA GLU A 637 -29.62 -15.92 15.80
C GLU A 637 -29.40 -17.29 16.46
N ILE A 638 -30.44 -17.84 17.11
CA ILE A 638 -30.33 -19.12 17.82
C ILE A 638 -30.55 -20.36 16.93
N LYS A 639 -31.10 -20.18 15.72
CA LYS A 639 -31.38 -21.26 14.76
C LYS A 639 -30.13 -22.10 14.45
N GLY A 640 -28.95 -21.48 14.44
CA GLY A 640 -27.69 -22.18 14.24
C GLY A 640 -27.25 -23.06 15.40
N GLU A 641 -27.69 -22.78 16.63
CA GLU A 641 -27.51 -23.68 17.76
C GLU A 641 -28.55 -24.81 17.75
N VAL A 642 -29.77 -24.52 17.28
CA VAL A 642 -30.84 -25.53 17.15
C VAL A 642 -30.50 -26.59 16.11
N LEU A 643 -29.95 -26.18 14.97
CA LEU A 643 -29.62 -27.06 13.83
C LEU A 643 -28.11 -27.34 13.70
N GLY A 644 -27.34 -26.92 14.70
CA GLY A 644 -25.89 -27.04 14.77
C GLY A 644 -25.40 -28.42 15.20
N ASN A 645 -24.17 -28.50 15.71
CA ASN A 645 -23.56 -29.75 16.15
C ASN A 645 -23.33 -29.76 17.67
N PRO A 646 -24.06 -30.57 18.46
CA PRO A 646 -25.20 -31.41 18.06
C PRO A 646 -26.51 -30.59 17.91
N PRO A 647 -27.48 -31.06 17.10
CA PRO A 647 -28.80 -30.42 17.02
C PRO A 647 -29.52 -30.39 18.38
N ASN A 648 -30.18 -29.28 18.71
CA ASN A 648 -30.78 -29.02 20.02
C ASN A 648 -32.32 -28.85 19.94
N SER A 649 -33.06 -29.94 20.14
CA SER A 649 -34.53 -29.95 20.11
C SER A 649 -35.17 -29.25 21.32
N GLN A 650 -34.48 -29.16 22.45
CA GLN A 650 -34.99 -28.44 23.62
C GLN A 650 -35.10 -26.94 23.31
N LEU A 651 -34.06 -26.38 22.69
CA LEU A 651 -34.00 -24.97 22.30
C LEU A 651 -35.03 -24.64 21.21
N LEU A 652 -35.33 -25.58 20.30
CA LEU A 652 -36.39 -25.42 19.29
C LEU A 652 -37.76 -25.09 19.93
N SER A 653 -38.10 -25.79 21.01
CA SER A 653 -39.38 -25.63 21.71
C SER A 653 -39.53 -24.28 22.43
N GLU A 654 -38.42 -23.59 22.71
CA GLU A 654 -38.42 -22.29 23.40
C GLU A 654 -38.72 -21.11 22.47
N TYR A 655 -38.46 -21.27 21.17
CA TYR A 655 -38.54 -20.19 20.17
C TYR A 655 -39.60 -20.43 19.10
N THR A 656 -40.05 -21.68 18.92
CA THR A 656 -41.01 -22.05 17.87
C THR A 656 -42.21 -22.80 18.43
N VAL A 657 -43.29 -22.85 17.66
CA VAL A 657 -44.55 -23.55 17.99
C VAL A 657 -45.27 -23.94 16.69
N GLY A 658 -46.24 -24.84 16.78
CA GLY A 658 -47.12 -25.20 15.66
C GLY A 658 -46.37 -25.77 14.46
N ALA A 659 -46.84 -25.44 13.26
CA ALA A 659 -46.32 -26.02 12.02
C ALA A 659 -44.82 -25.76 11.80
N TYR A 660 -44.30 -24.62 12.27
CA TYR A 660 -42.87 -24.34 12.17
C TYR A 660 -42.05 -25.27 13.07
N TYR A 661 -42.49 -25.49 14.32
CA TYR A 661 -41.86 -26.44 15.23
C TYR A 661 -41.80 -27.85 14.62
N ASP A 662 -42.93 -28.36 14.12
CA ASP A 662 -43.02 -29.71 13.56
C ASP A 662 -42.08 -29.89 12.36
N LYS A 663 -42.03 -28.89 11.47
CA LYS A 663 -41.15 -28.91 10.30
C LYS A 663 -39.67 -28.90 10.70
N THR A 664 -39.29 -28.06 11.64
CA THR A 664 -37.89 -27.95 12.07
C THR A 664 -37.46 -29.16 12.91
N GLN A 665 -38.37 -29.74 13.70
CA GLN A 665 -38.10 -30.99 14.41
C GLN A 665 -37.81 -32.13 13.43
N GLY A 666 -38.59 -32.26 12.35
CA GLY A 666 -38.27 -33.24 11.29
C GLY A 666 -36.91 -33.00 10.61
N THR A 667 -36.43 -31.75 10.57
CA THR A 667 -35.08 -31.43 10.09
C THR A 667 -34.02 -31.90 11.09
N ILE A 668 -34.23 -31.69 12.39
CA ILE A 668 -33.35 -32.19 13.46
C ILE A 668 -33.25 -33.71 13.40
N ASP A 669 -34.39 -34.41 13.24
CA ASP A 669 -34.43 -35.86 13.15
C ASP A 669 -33.59 -36.35 11.95
N TRP A 670 -33.75 -35.72 10.79
CA TRP A 670 -32.95 -36.01 9.60
C TRP A 670 -31.44 -35.76 9.80
N LEU A 671 -31.06 -34.66 10.45
CA LEU A 671 -29.67 -34.34 10.76
C LEU A 671 -29.03 -35.39 11.66
N ASN A 672 -29.76 -35.84 12.68
CA ASN A 672 -29.30 -36.89 13.59
C ASN A 672 -29.12 -38.23 12.86
N GLU A 673 -30.08 -38.62 12.01
CA GLU A 673 -30.01 -39.86 11.21
C GLU A 673 -28.83 -39.86 10.24
N ASN A 674 -28.54 -38.71 9.62
CA ASN A 674 -27.51 -38.57 8.59
C ASN A 674 -26.15 -38.11 9.14
N ARG A 675 -26.01 -37.97 10.46
CA ARG A 675 -24.81 -37.44 11.12
C ARG A 675 -24.35 -36.12 10.49
N ALA A 676 -25.30 -35.20 10.31
CA ALA A 676 -25.07 -33.91 9.66
C ALA A 676 -25.45 -32.76 10.59
N TYR A 677 -24.98 -31.56 10.27
CA TYR A 677 -25.33 -30.34 10.98
C TYR A 677 -25.19 -29.12 10.06
N TYR A 678 -25.91 -28.06 10.39
CA TYR A 678 -25.75 -26.76 9.71
C TYR A 678 -24.83 -25.84 10.49
N THR A 679 -24.04 -25.04 9.79
CA THR A 679 -23.51 -23.78 10.31
C THR A 679 -24.22 -22.62 9.66
N TYR A 680 -24.35 -21.51 10.38
CA TYR A 680 -25.01 -20.29 9.91
C TYR A 680 -24.04 -19.13 10.07
N ASP A 681 -23.93 -18.28 9.06
CA ASP A 681 -23.35 -16.96 9.24
C ASP A 681 -24.38 -16.03 9.88
N LYS A 682 -23.94 -14.90 10.46
CA LYS A 682 -24.81 -13.95 11.17
C LYS A 682 -25.97 -13.50 10.27
N PRO A 683 -27.23 -13.89 10.56
CA PRO A 683 -28.35 -13.54 9.71
C PRO A 683 -28.69 -12.06 9.85
N SER A 684 -29.07 -11.41 8.75
CA SER A 684 -29.59 -10.04 8.79
C SER A 684 -31.10 -10.03 8.60
N VAL A 685 -31.78 -9.18 9.39
CA VAL A 685 -33.24 -9.06 9.40
C VAL A 685 -33.64 -7.60 9.30
N GLU A 686 -34.35 -7.25 8.23
CA GLU A 686 -34.89 -5.92 8.01
C GLU A 686 -36.42 -5.97 7.99
N LEU A 687 -37.08 -5.01 8.64
CA LEU A 687 -38.53 -4.85 8.54
C LEU A 687 -38.90 -4.34 7.14
N VAL A 688 -39.81 -5.02 6.44
CA VAL A 688 -40.21 -4.65 5.06
C VAL A 688 -41.54 -3.90 5.02
N GLY A 689 -42.33 -3.95 6.10
CA GLY A 689 -43.36 -2.93 6.35
C GLY A 689 -44.74 -3.42 6.80
N ASN A 690 -45.05 -4.72 6.72
CA ASN A 690 -46.33 -5.23 7.21
C ASN A 690 -46.17 -5.85 8.60
N PHE A 691 -46.90 -5.30 9.57
CA PHE A 691 -47.11 -5.90 10.88
C PHE A 691 -48.61 -5.91 11.18
N GLN A 692 -49.15 -7.08 11.51
CA GLN A 692 -50.56 -7.26 11.89
C GLN A 692 -50.62 -8.04 13.19
N LEU A 693 -51.39 -7.55 14.15
CA LEU A 693 -51.65 -8.21 15.43
C LEU A 693 -53.14 -8.53 15.54
N SER A 694 -53.47 -9.79 15.84
CA SER A 694 -54.84 -10.26 16.07
C SER A 694 -54.86 -11.21 17.27
N GLY A 695 -55.20 -10.67 18.44
CA GLY A 695 -55.24 -11.44 19.69
C GLY A 695 -53.89 -12.07 20.04
N LYS A 696 -53.83 -13.40 20.05
CA LYS A 696 -52.61 -14.19 20.35
C LYS A 696 -51.78 -14.54 19.11
N GLN A 697 -52.11 -13.98 17.94
CA GLN A 697 -51.37 -14.21 16.71
C GLN A 697 -50.91 -12.88 16.11
N ALA A 698 -49.73 -12.90 15.49
CA ALA A 698 -49.24 -11.76 14.72
C ALA A 698 -48.60 -12.23 13.41
N ALA A 699 -48.55 -11.34 12.43
CA ALA A 699 -47.82 -11.55 11.19
C ALA A 699 -46.86 -10.39 10.97
N ILE A 700 -45.63 -10.70 10.60
CA ILE A 700 -44.59 -9.70 10.30
C ILE A 700 -43.86 -10.08 9.02
N ASP A 701 -43.76 -9.11 8.10
CA ASP A 701 -43.01 -9.26 6.86
C ASP A 701 -41.60 -8.70 7.05
N VAL A 702 -40.61 -9.58 6.95
CA VAL A 702 -39.20 -9.23 7.12
C VAL A 702 -38.39 -9.75 5.95
N ARG A 703 -37.32 -9.03 5.60
CA ARG A 703 -36.31 -9.52 4.69
C ARG A 703 -35.28 -10.26 5.52
N VAL A 704 -35.04 -11.52 5.16
CA VAL A 704 -34.02 -12.37 5.80
C VAL A 704 -32.91 -12.59 4.80
N TYR A 705 -31.68 -12.43 5.27
CA TYR A 705 -30.49 -12.94 4.61
C TYR A 705 -29.82 -13.95 5.55
N GLU A 706 -29.67 -15.19 5.10
CA GLU A 706 -28.94 -16.23 5.82
C GLU A 706 -28.00 -16.97 4.87
N PHE A 707 -26.76 -17.18 5.30
CA PHE A 707 -25.82 -18.08 4.65
C PHE A 707 -25.71 -19.33 5.52
N THR A 708 -25.90 -20.49 4.91
CA THR A 708 -25.96 -21.77 5.61
C THR A 708 -25.01 -22.74 4.94
N THR A 709 -24.30 -23.54 5.73
CA THR A 709 -23.46 -24.62 5.21
C THR A 709 -23.85 -25.92 5.89
N LEU A 710 -24.25 -26.91 5.11
CA LEU A 710 -24.53 -28.26 5.60
C LEU A 710 -23.26 -29.09 5.59
N TYR A 711 -22.90 -29.65 6.75
CA TYR A 711 -21.77 -30.54 6.92
C TYR A 711 -22.22 -31.97 7.20
N TYR A 712 -21.61 -32.93 6.51
CA TYR A 712 -21.75 -34.37 6.81
C TYR A 712 -20.53 -34.87 7.58
N ILE A 713 -20.73 -35.54 8.72
CA ILE A 713 -19.66 -36.17 9.50
C ILE A 713 -19.22 -37.46 8.76
N GLY A 714 -18.40 -37.27 7.73
CA GLY A 714 -17.96 -38.30 6.79
C GLY A 714 -17.37 -37.80 5.46
N GLY A 715 -17.47 -36.49 5.17
CA GLY A 715 -16.92 -35.85 3.98
C GLY A 715 -18.01 -35.44 2.98
N GLY A 716 -18.40 -34.18 3.06
CA GLY A 716 -19.39 -33.54 2.18
C GLY A 716 -19.76 -32.17 2.74
N ILE A 717 -19.80 -31.15 1.89
CA ILE A 717 -20.14 -29.76 2.24
C ILE A 717 -21.10 -29.25 1.16
N ASP A 718 -22.27 -28.76 1.59
CA ASP A 718 -23.24 -28.11 0.70
C ASP A 718 -23.52 -26.69 1.20
N PRO A 719 -22.84 -25.68 0.63
CA PRO A 719 -23.06 -24.27 0.97
C PRO A 719 -24.29 -23.73 0.23
N SER A 720 -25.18 -23.08 0.97
CA SER A 720 -26.40 -22.47 0.44
C SER A 720 -26.61 -21.08 1.04
N ALA A 721 -26.74 -20.07 0.18
CA ALA A 721 -27.16 -18.74 0.57
C ALA A 721 -28.63 -18.54 0.21
N SER A 722 -29.43 -18.03 1.15
CA SER A 722 -30.81 -17.67 0.87
C SER A 722 -31.09 -16.22 1.27
N ARG A 723 -31.70 -15.49 0.33
CA ARG A 723 -32.26 -14.16 0.54
C ARG A 723 -33.70 -14.17 0.08
N GLY A 724 -34.60 -13.69 0.91
CA GLY A 724 -36.00 -13.57 0.57
C GLY A 724 -36.75 -12.67 1.53
N VAL A 725 -37.93 -12.25 1.10
CA VAL A 725 -38.93 -11.62 1.96
C VAL A 725 -39.81 -12.73 2.50
N TYR A 726 -39.88 -12.82 3.83
CA TYR A 726 -40.65 -13.84 4.52
C TYR A 726 -41.72 -13.18 5.38
N ARG A 727 -42.91 -13.76 5.34
CA ARG A 727 -43.93 -13.56 6.35
C ARG A 727 -43.70 -14.55 7.48
N PHE A 728 -43.35 -14.07 8.66
CA PHE A 728 -43.38 -14.86 9.88
C PHE A 728 -44.73 -14.68 10.56
N THR A 729 -45.38 -15.79 10.90
CA THR A 729 -46.50 -15.77 11.83
C THR A 729 -45.97 -16.08 13.23
N LEU A 730 -46.38 -15.27 14.19
CA LEU A 730 -46.03 -15.39 15.59
C LEU A 730 -47.26 -15.84 16.37
N GLU A 731 -47.08 -16.70 17.36
CA GLU A 731 -48.12 -17.11 18.29
C GLU A 731 -47.66 -16.88 19.73
N PHE A 732 -48.54 -16.29 20.53
CA PHE A 732 -48.32 -16.13 21.96
C PHE A 732 -48.70 -17.43 22.67
N SER A 733 -47.69 -18.25 22.95
CA SER A 733 -47.83 -19.55 23.58
C SER A 733 -46.81 -19.68 24.71
N ASN A 734 -47.24 -20.25 25.84
CA ASN A 734 -46.38 -20.42 27.00
C ASN A 734 -45.72 -19.10 27.45
N GLY A 735 -46.50 -18.00 27.45
CA GLY A 735 -46.10 -16.71 28.02
C GLY A 735 -45.07 -15.92 27.21
N LYS A 736 -44.74 -16.39 26.00
CA LYS A 736 -43.79 -15.75 25.08
C LYS A 736 -44.34 -15.79 23.65
N TRP A 737 -43.99 -14.80 22.85
CA TRP A 737 -44.22 -14.85 21.40
C TRP A 737 -43.19 -15.76 20.74
N LYS A 738 -43.67 -16.71 19.93
CA LYS A 738 -42.85 -17.72 19.25
C LYS A 738 -43.15 -17.76 17.77
N ILE A 739 -42.22 -18.27 16.97
CA ILE A 739 -42.41 -18.50 15.53
C ILE A 739 -43.40 -19.66 15.33
N ALA A 740 -44.57 -19.38 14.77
CA ALA A 740 -45.60 -20.37 14.51
C ALA A 740 -45.56 -20.90 13.06
N ASN A 741 -45.19 -20.05 12.11
CA ASN A 741 -45.02 -20.40 10.70
C ASN A 741 -44.11 -19.40 9.97
N THR A 742 -43.62 -19.79 8.80
CA THR A 742 -42.93 -18.91 7.86
C THR A 742 -43.44 -19.15 6.44
N THR A 743 -43.53 -18.11 5.62
CA THR A 743 -43.89 -18.22 4.21
C THR A 743 -43.07 -17.23 3.40
N ARG A 744 -42.39 -17.70 2.35
CA ARG A 744 -41.67 -16.84 1.42
C ARG A 744 -42.67 -16.08 0.54
N LEU A 745 -42.45 -14.78 0.34
CA LEU A 745 -43.35 -13.87 -0.37
C LEU A 745 -42.85 -13.46 -1.76
N ASP A 746 -41.55 -13.66 -2.05
CA ASP A 746 -40.87 -13.24 -3.29
C ASP A 746 -40.22 -14.40 -4.07
#